data_AF-A0A7C4L589-F1
#
_entry.id   AF-A0A7C4L589-F1
#
_cell.length_a   1.000
_cell.length_b   1.000
_cell.length_c   1.000
_cell.angle_alpha   90.00
_cell.angle_beta   90.00
_cell.angle_gamma   90.00
#
_symmetry.space_group_name_H-M   'P 1'
#
loop_
_entity.id
_entity.type
_entity.pdbx_description
1 polymer ?
#
loop_
_entity_poly.entity_id
_entity_poly.type
_entity_poly.pdbx_seq_one_letter_code
_entity_poly.pdbx_strand_id
1 'polypeptide(L)'
;MPESEAMKGILQSSCAQTMMLTSMLNRLRAIPGPTIRTVVRRLLAQRDRFVWLDMKIDPVTGRRRKPPPEYYRRDRVYGWIQGRGLESMAAHLKYAKAMNGYWLVDVDRLREAGDSLYATVKNHLAPEKRVRAAFVMNTEGRPLVTETEMPSGQWTTLTQLFVLRGLYAWAQSQCLDADLEWIMPQLEQAVDAVLAGRGLNDQILLNQADSNMAGSAAIRAFRNGYECFMIALGACILKEDWKRANTCIDAVLSSYYYRSPSQGPLLLDEPLEGTNTESAGAPLRTSNPGHTIEFAGLALQCLRLSAPTSDSMPESQACNPDSRIAILRSLALNAFERYRAPHGGIVRQICADTGTILDAHCPWWSMFEAVRTLSELFVLPRLMAGALMAGAPETEAHAAPPMAGAPAEEGLESVFPARQGLDILSDIASCLDSIEGAYLAPSKTGIPVQTLSFEGKVVHFIPATPDIDPGYHTGIPLIQAYELLASMAGLQAGSAQSRIPPMIGAHLQGHIARTGPAVQEIDPLKARALWLASPWTSILIVSADVLELDTAWAARVRAHLSRRFHIPEQHILLSATHVHTAPPAISLAGMEPDTAFLQILESAIQRACSRAMRGHTPVAPLPLTVLVPGIGINRRSIDPQSGRILMRPNPEGDRDDEVRALFFLDARRKPVSVLLNTAVHPTTLSVSIHGISADYPGRVAAYLSTKLRRLAGASAPVVLLQGTCGDVRPMLLTADGKEFAEGSTADIRRLGRKLAIAVYDEFSKALNSNFPLPACEPHLTIASTTLELPLEPLPFREELCGLVQSWQTEARAKPAEYAHDFLAAHDNQDLLKKAFLKWGRDLLDKGFDEQGSYIGPRTVSAPFSLISIGSAAMVFTLPGEAFSAIGARLRTIFAEKMKEPGDQGTNRAPSGHRAPSASPAPPLLLISGYCNGTVGYMPTAQAFTQGGYEVESAYRLYGLPAPLSPSTESLVLSAFRSLLDTVLQSGNRAEHPEDPKP
;
A
#
# COMPACT_ATOMS: atom_id res chain seq x y z
N MET A 1 -13.33 -8.95 -34.34
CA MET A 1 -12.18 -8.46 -35.12
C MET A 1 -11.05 -9.48 -34.99
N PRO A 2 -10.25 -9.78 -36.03
CA PRO A 2 -9.04 -10.55 -35.83
C PRO A 2 -7.94 -9.61 -35.33
N GLU A 3 -7.60 -9.70 -34.04
CA GLU A 3 -6.38 -9.10 -33.51
C GLU A 3 -5.16 -9.68 -34.25
N SER A 4 -4.28 -8.83 -34.77
CA SER A 4 -3.03 -9.26 -35.41
C SER A 4 -2.18 -10.08 -34.44
N GLU A 5 -1.48 -11.10 -34.93
CA GLU A 5 -0.63 -11.97 -34.09
C GLU A 5 0.42 -11.21 -33.29
N ALA A 6 0.92 -10.08 -33.82
CA ALA A 6 1.84 -9.19 -33.12
C ALA A 6 1.23 -8.58 -31.85
N MET A 7 -0.05 -8.17 -31.90
CA MET A 7 -0.75 -7.60 -30.74
C MET A 7 -1.05 -8.68 -29.68
N LYS A 8 -1.33 -9.91 -30.11
CA LYS A 8 -1.47 -11.07 -29.20
C LYS A 8 -0.16 -11.38 -28.48
N GLY A 9 0.98 -11.29 -29.18
CA GLY A 9 2.31 -11.48 -28.58
C GLY A 9 2.65 -10.45 -27.51
N ILE A 10 2.35 -9.17 -27.75
CA ILE A 10 2.58 -8.06 -26.80
C ILE A 10 1.68 -8.16 -25.56
N LEU A 11 0.40 -8.55 -25.74
CA LEU A 11 -0.53 -8.72 -24.62
C LEU A 11 -0.18 -9.95 -23.76
N GLN A 12 0.30 -11.04 -24.37
CA GLN A 12 0.75 -12.22 -23.66
C GLN A 12 2.03 -11.97 -22.85
N SER A 13 3.00 -11.22 -23.40
CA SER A 13 4.24 -10.87 -22.70
C SER A 13 3.99 -9.92 -21.52
N SER A 14 3.10 -8.93 -21.67
CA SER A 14 2.68 -8.02 -20.59
C SER A 14 1.98 -8.76 -19.44
N CYS A 15 1.05 -9.69 -19.75
CA CYS A 15 0.36 -10.47 -18.73
C CYS A 15 1.29 -11.41 -17.97
N ALA A 16 2.20 -12.10 -18.67
CA ALA A 16 3.21 -12.98 -18.06
C ALA A 16 4.13 -12.19 -17.12
N GLN A 17 4.59 -11.01 -17.55
CA GLN A 17 5.39 -10.11 -16.73
C GLN A 17 4.67 -9.71 -15.43
N THR A 18 3.39 -9.31 -15.50
CA THR A 18 2.65 -8.89 -14.30
C THR A 18 2.42 -10.05 -13.31
N MET A 19 2.17 -11.26 -13.82
CA MET A 19 2.05 -12.45 -12.97
C MET A 19 3.38 -12.81 -12.29
N MET A 20 4.50 -12.75 -13.02
CA MET A 20 5.84 -12.97 -12.45
C MET A 20 6.16 -11.94 -11.37
N LEU A 21 5.93 -10.66 -11.63
CA LEU A 21 6.15 -9.57 -10.66
C LEU A 21 5.32 -9.79 -9.39
N THR A 22 4.03 -10.12 -9.53
CA THR A 22 3.17 -10.44 -8.38
C THR A 22 3.76 -11.58 -7.54
N SER A 23 4.16 -12.67 -8.19
CA SER A 23 4.75 -13.82 -7.50
C SER A 23 6.06 -13.46 -6.81
N MET A 24 6.92 -12.66 -7.45
CA MET A 24 8.19 -12.21 -6.89
C MET A 24 7.98 -11.32 -5.66
N LEU A 25 7.09 -10.34 -5.73
CA LEU A 25 6.80 -9.44 -4.62
C LEU A 25 6.32 -10.21 -3.38
N ASN A 26 5.50 -11.24 -3.57
CA ASN A 26 5.08 -12.12 -2.46
C ASN A 26 6.27 -12.84 -1.81
N ARG A 27 7.24 -13.33 -2.60
CA ARG A 27 8.44 -14.02 -2.10
C ARG A 27 9.41 -13.05 -1.44
N LEU A 28 9.68 -11.91 -2.06
CA LEU A 28 10.52 -10.83 -1.53
C LEU A 28 10.01 -10.29 -0.18
N ARG A 29 8.69 -10.29 0.01
CA ARG A 29 8.07 -9.95 1.30
C ARG A 29 8.26 -11.05 2.35
N ALA A 30 8.20 -12.33 1.94
CA ALA A 30 8.21 -13.46 2.86
C ALA A 30 9.60 -13.82 3.40
N ILE A 31 10.63 -13.77 2.54
CA ILE A 31 11.98 -14.27 2.82
C ILE A 31 12.68 -13.53 3.99
N PRO A 32 12.65 -12.18 4.10
CA PRO A 32 13.35 -11.47 5.17
C PRO A 32 12.76 -11.67 6.58
N GLY A 33 11.47 -11.96 6.66
CA GLY A 33 10.69 -11.95 7.91
C GLY A 33 11.23 -12.83 9.04
N PRO A 34 11.57 -14.11 8.81
CA PRO A 34 12.10 -14.99 9.86
C PRO A 34 13.41 -14.48 10.49
N THR A 35 14.31 -13.90 9.69
CA THR A 35 15.59 -13.36 10.19
C THR A 35 15.35 -12.19 11.13
N ILE A 36 14.62 -11.16 10.69
CA ILE A 36 14.40 -9.96 11.51
C ILE A 36 13.59 -10.27 12.78
N ARG A 37 12.59 -11.17 12.69
CA ARG A 37 11.86 -11.64 13.89
C ARG A 37 12.78 -12.37 14.86
N THR A 38 13.75 -13.13 14.36
CA THR A 38 14.72 -13.82 15.23
C THR A 38 15.69 -12.84 15.88
N VAL A 39 16.16 -11.82 15.15
CA VAL A 39 17.00 -10.73 15.69
C VAL A 39 16.27 -10.03 16.84
N VAL A 40 15.05 -9.53 16.59
CA VAL A 40 14.23 -8.83 17.59
C VAL A 40 13.97 -9.72 18.80
N ARG A 41 13.51 -10.96 18.58
CA ARG A 41 13.22 -11.91 19.66
C ARG A 41 14.46 -12.19 20.51
N ARG A 42 15.63 -12.38 19.90
CA ARG A 42 16.86 -12.74 20.62
C ARG A 42 17.41 -11.58 21.41
N LEU A 43 17.45 -10.37 20.84
CA LEU A 43 17.83 -9.15 21.55
C LEU A 43 16.96 -8.95 22.79
N LEU A 44 15.64 -8.90 22.61
CA LEU A 44 14.71 -8.64 23.71
C LEU A 44 14.74 -9.74 24.78
N ALA A 45 14.85 -11.02 24.40
CA ALA A 45 14.84 -12.12 25.35
C ALA A 45 16.12 -12.23 26.20
N GLN A 46 17.22 -11.59 25.79
CA GLN A 46 18.51 -11.72 26.45
C GLN A 46 19.08 -10.43 27.03
N ARG A 47 18.44 -9.27 26.78
CA ARG A 47 18.97 -7.93 27.08
C ARG A 47 19.43 -7.74 28.53
N ASP A 48 18.75 -8.35 29.50
CA ASP A 48 19.10 -8.23 30.92
C ASP A 48 20.38 -8.98 31.30
N ARG A 49 20.82 -9.93 30.46
CA ARG A 49 21.99 -10.80 30.70
C ARG A 49 23.10 -10.62 29.69
N PHE A 50 22.77 -10.12 28.50
CA PHE A 50 23.69 -9.97 27.38
C PHE A 50 23.15 -8.91 26.44
N VAL A 51 23.78 -7.73 26.43
CA VAL A 51 23.28 -6.54 25.74
C VAL A 51 23.53 -6.54 24.23
N TRP A 52 24.48 -7.36 23.76
CA TRP A 52 24.88 -7.40 22.35
C TRP A 52 23.95 -8.27 21.49
N LEU A 53 23.90 -7.95 20.19
CA LEU A 53 23.31 -8.82 19.20
C LEU A 53 24.17 -10.08 19.03
N ASP A 54 23.51 -11.23 19.13
CA ASP A 54 24.15 -12.54 19.07
C ASP A 54 23.28 -13.51 18.26
N MET A 55 23.70 -13.73 17.03
CA MET A 55 23.07 -14.59 16.03
C MET A 55 23.89 -15.88 15.81
N LYS A 56 24.71 -16.29 16.79
CA LYS A 56 25.55 -17.52 16.75
C LYS A 56 24.71 -18.77 16.99
N ILE A 57 23.73 -18.98 16.12
CA ILE A 57 22.87 -20.17 16.05
C ILE A 57 23.20 -20.93 14.78
N ASP A 58 22.98 -22.23 14.76
CA ASP A 58 23.06 -23.00 13.53
C ASP A 58 21.67 -23.01 12.85
N PRO A 59 21.53 -22.51 11.60
CA PRO A 59 20.24 -22.45 10.92
C PRO A 59 19.61 -23.84 10.70
N VAL A 60 20.44 -24.88 10.53
CA VAL A 60 19.97 -26.26 10.29
C VAL A 60 19.31 -26.85 11.53
N THR A 61 19.86 -26.57 12.72
CA THR A 61 19.38 -27.18 13.98
C THR A 61 18.57 -26.21 14.84
N GLY A 62 18.69 -24.91 14.63
CA GLY A 62 18.15 -23.85 15.48
C GLY A 62 18.80 -23.75 16.86
N ARG A 63 19.91 -24.48 17.09
CA ARG A 63 20.61 -24.54 18.37
C ARG A 63 21.98 -23.88 18.26
N ARG A 64 22.55 -23.50 19.41
CA ARG A 64 23.99 -23.16 19.46
C ARG A 64 24.81 -24.41 19.26
N ARG A 65 25.97 -24.26 18.61
CA ARG A 65 26.97 -25.32 18.46
C ARG A 65 27.54 -25.72 19.83
N LYS A 66 27.76 -27.00 20.08
CA LYS A 66 28.27 -27.52 21.37
C LYS A 66 29.34 -28.61 21.18
N PRO A 67 30.50 -28.51 21.85
CA PRO A 67 31.05 -27.29 22.44
C PRO A 67 31.29 -26.24 21.33
N PRO A 68 31.11 -24.93 21.59
CA PRO A 68 31.34 -23.93 20.54
C PRO A 68 32.84 -23.86 20.24
N PRO A 69 33.26 -23.90 18.96
CA PRO A 69 34.62 -23.50 18.59
C PRO A 69 34.90 -22.08 19.09
N GLU A 70 36.18 -21.73 19.28
CA GLU A 70 36.62 -20.46 19.89
C GLU A 70 35.87 -19.24 19.34
N TYR A 71 35.71 -19.16 18.02
CA TYR A 71 35.04 -18.05 17.33
C TYR A 71 33.51 -17.96 17.55
N TYR A 72 32.87 -19.07 17.94
CA TYR A 72 31.43 -19.17 18.21
C TYR A 72 31.07 -18.98 19.69
N ARG A 73 32.05 -18.72 20.56
CA ARG A 73 31.77 -18.46 21.96
C ARG A 73 30.98 -17.15 22.11
N ARG A 74 30.14 -17.11 23.15
CA ARG A 74 29.24 -15.98 23.38
C ARG A 74 29.97 -14.71 23.84
N ASP A 75 31.13 -14.86 24.48
CA ASP A 75 32.04 -13.79 24.88
C ASP A 75 32.94 -13.28 23.73
N ARG A 76 32.63 -13.66 22.48
CA ARG A 76 33.20 -13.08 21.25
C ARG A 76 32.13 -12.23 20.56
N VAL A 77 32.21 -10.92 20.74
CA VAL A 77 31.30 -9.92 20.16
C VAL A 77 31.91 -9.39 18.87
N TYR A 78 31.16 -9.38 17.77
CA TYR A 78 31.66 -8.89 16.48
C TYR A 78 31.11 -7.49 16.21
N GLY A 79 31.97 -6.48 16.12
CA GLY A 79 31.56 -5.07 16.00
C GLY A 79 30.73 -4.81 14.75
N TRP A 80 31.16 -5.35 13.62
CA TRP A 80 30.48 -5.19 12.33
C TRP A 80 29.07 -5.79 12.33
N ILE A 81 28.81 -6.88 13.07
CA ILE A 81 27.46 -7.44 13.25
C ILE A 81 26.54 -6.46 13.97
N GLN A 82 27.06 -5.70 14.94
CA GLN A 82 26.26 -4.74 15.68
C GLN A 82 25.84 -3.57 14.78
N GLY A 83 26.79 -3.05 13.98
CA GLY A 83 26.52 -2.02 12.97
C GLY A 83 25.51 -2.48 11.91
N ARG A 84 25.74 -3.66 11.32
CA ARG A 84 24.81 -4.28 10.36
C ARG A 84 23.42 -4.54 10.94
N GLY A 85 23.34 -4.93 12.21
CA GLY A 85 22.08 -5.16 12.91
C GLY A 85 21.27 -3.87 13.06
N LEU A 86 21.93 -2.77 13.42
CA LEU A 86 21.27 -1.45 13.49
C LEU A 86 20.77 -0.99 12.13
N GLU A 87 21.62 -1.05 11.09
CA GLU A 87 21.22 -0.66 9.74
C GLU A 87 20.06 -1.51 9.22
N SER A 88 20.10 -2.83 9.46
CA SER A 88 19.02 -3.73 9.08
C SER A 88 17.71 -3.39 9.80
N MET A 89 17.73 -3.15 11.12
CA MET A 89 16.53 -2.80 11.86
C MET A 89 15.97 -1.43 11.43
N ALA A 90 16.82 -0.45 11.16
CA ALA A 90 16.41 0.86 10.63
C ALA A 90 15.71 0.71 9.27
N ALA A 91 16.30 -0.07 8.35
CA ALA A 91 15.69 -0.37 7.06
C ALA A 91 14.32 -1.06 7.25
N HIS A 92 14.26 -2.17 7.99
CA HIS A 92 12.99 -2.87 8.22
C HIS A 92 11.93 -1.97 8.85
N LEU A 93 12.30 -1.04 9.73
CA LEU A 93 11.37 -0.09 10.33
C LEU A 93 10.82 0.90 9.29
N LYS A 94 11.67 1.46 8.42
CA LYS A 94 11.26 2.33 7.31
C LYS A 94 10.20 1.63 6.44
N TYR A 95 10.46 0.39 6.05
CA TYR A 95 9.56 -0.34 5.15
C TYR A 95 8.30 -0.90 5.84
N ALA A 96 8.39 -1.26 7.13
CA ALA A 96 7.20 -1.63 7.90
C ALA A 96 6.20 -0.45 8.00
N LYS A 97 6.70 0.78 8.15
CA LYS A 97 5.85 2.00 8.08
C LYS A 97 5.24 2.17 6.69
N ALA A 98 6.03 2.06 5.63
CA ALA A 98 5.57 2.24 4.24
C ALA A 98 4.48 1.24 3.82
N MET A 99 4.52 0.01 4.37
CA MET A 99 3.48 -1.00 4.15
C MET A 99 2.32 -0.90 5.17
N ASN A 100 2.14 0.20 5.91
CA ASN A 100 1.10 0.33 6.94
C ASN A 100 1.08 -0.84 7.97
N GLY A 101 2.26 -1.32 8.37
CA GLY A 101 2.42 -2.40 9.34
C GLY A 101 2.32 -3.82 8.77
N TYR A 102 2.35 -3.99 7.44
CA TYR A 102 2.26 -5.31 6.79
C TYR A 102 3.52 -6.18 7.07
N TRP A 103 3.41 -7.07 8.05
CA TRP A 103 3.95 -8.46 8.13
C TRP A 103 5.40 -8.81 8.44
N LEU A 104 6.37 -7.89 8.35
CA LEU A 104 7.76 -8.33 8.61
C LEU A 104 7.98 -8.64 10.10
N VAL A 105 7.55 -7.73 10.97
CA VAL A 105 7.77 -7.78 12.41
C VAL A 105 6.84 -6.79 13.11
N ASP A 106 6.55 -7.03 14.39
CA ASP A 106 5.90 -6.07 15.28
C ASP A 106 6.75 -4.79 15.36
N VAL A 107 6.19 -3.67 14.90
CA VAL A 107 6.90 -2.38 14.74
C VAL A 107 7.37 -1.85 16.10
N ASP A 108 6.57 -2.01 17.15
CA ASP A 108 6.90 -1.53 18.48
C ASP A 108 8.04 -2.37 19.07
N ARG A 109 7.97 -3.69 18.91
CA ARG A 109 9.06 -4.58 19.35
C ARG A 109 10.34 -4.42 18.54
N LEU A 110 10.23 -4.13 17.24
CA LEU A 110 11.39 -3.81 16.40
C LEU A 110 12.07 -2.52 16.90
N ARG A 111 11.27 -1.49 17.20
CA ARG A 111 11.77 -0.23 17.76
C ARG A 111 12.45 -0.46 19.10
N GLU A 112 11.79 -1.17 20.01
CA GLU A 112 12.35 -1.51 21.33
C GLU A 112 13.68 -2.27 21.22
N ALA A 113 13.79 -3.23 20.30
CA ALA A 113 15.02 -3.99 20.08
C ALA A 113 16.14 -3.10 19.49
N GLY A 114 15.80 -2.23 18.54
CA GLY A 114 16.77 -1.33 17.93
C GLY A 114 17.24 -0.24 18.88
N ASP A 115 16.37 0.34 19.71
CA ASP A 115 16.75 1.29 20.75
C ASP A 115 17.71 0.65 21.77
N SER A 116 17.42 -0.60 22.16
CA SER A 116 18.29 -1.37 23.05
C SER A 116 19.67 -1.62 22.44
N LEU A 117 19.75 -1.99 21.15
CA LEU A 117 21.03 -2.21 20.48
C LEU A 117 21.77 -0.89 20.27
N TYR A 118 21.05 0.18 19.90
CA TYR A 118 21.62 1.50 19.64
C TYR A 118 22.26 2.07 20.90
N ALA A 119 21.57 1.99 22.03
CA ALA A 119 22.14 2.36 23.33
C ALA A 119 23.40 1.55 23.66
N THR A 120 23.38 0.25 23.39
CA THR A 120 24.54 -0.64 23.62
C THR A 120 25.74 -0.23 22.77
N VAL A 121 25.55 -0.06 21.46
CA VAL A 121 26.61 0.34 20.53
C VAL A 121 27.15 1.72 20.88
N LYS A 122 26.28 2.69 21.18
CA LYS A 122 26.68 4.05 21.58
C LYS A 122 27.53 4.04 22.85
N ASN A 123 27.08 3.33 23.89
CA ASN A 123 27.75 3.34 25.20
C ASN A 123 29.09 2.60 25.18
N HIS A 124 29.19 1.49 24.46
CA HIS A 124 30.38 0.64 24.49
C HIS A 124 31.36 0.90 23.33
N LEU A 125 30.85 1.26 22.15
CA LEU A 125 31.68 1.44 20.94
C LEU A 125 31.83 2.90 20.53
N ALA A 126 31.09 3.85 21.13
CA ALA A 126 31.26 5.27 20.87
C ALA A 126 31.45 6.11 22.16
N PRO A 127 32.35 5.70 23.09
CA PRO A 127 32.62 6.50 24.27
C PRO A 127 33.11 7.90 23.86
N GLU A 128 32.69 8.93 24.60
CA GLU A 128 33.03 10.33 24.31
C GLU A 128 32.62 10.79 22.89
N LYS A 129 31.58 10.17 22.31
CA LYS A 129 31.11 10.43 20.94
C LYS A 129 32.17 10.10 19.86
N ARG A 130 33.06 9.13 20.10
CA ARG A 130 34.05 8.67 19.10
C ARG A 130 33.99 7.17 18.89
N VAL A 131 33.76 6.72 17.66
CA VAL A 131 33.64 5.29 17.36
C VAL A 131 34.99 4.57 17.49
N ARG A 132 35.02 3.52 18.32
CA ARG A 132 36.16 2.62 18.58
C ARG A 132 35.66 1.18 18.50
N ALA A 133 35.53 0.66 17.27
CA ALA A 133 35.06 -0.69 17.01
C ALA A 133 36.17 -1.54 16.37
N ALA A 134 36.25 -2.80 16.79
CA ALA A 134 37.17 -3.79 16.23
C ALA A 134 36.40 -5.03 15.75
N PHE A 135 37.00 -5.78 14.82
CA PHE A 135 36.37 -6.95 14.22
C PHE A 135 35.81 -7.93 15.26
N VAL A 136 36.60 -8.26 16.30
CA VAL A 136 36.21 -9.10 17.43
C VAL A 136 36.59 -8.48 18.77
N MET A 137 35.63 -8.47 19.69
CA MET A 137 35.68 -7.77 20.97
C MET A 137 35.16 -8.67 22.10
N ASN A 138 35.46 -8.29 23.33
CA ASN A 138 34.89 -8.91 24.51
C ASN A 138 33.51 -8.31 24.84
N THR A 139 32.90 -8.77 25.94
CA THR A 139 31.57 -8.30 26.38
C THR A 139 31.53 -6.84 26.81
N GLU A 140 32.67 -6.24 27.12
CA GLU A 140 32.78 -4.82 27.48
C GLU A 140 33.01 -3.91 26.25
N GLY A 141 33.14 -4.48 25.05
CA GLY A 141 33.44 -3.75 23.82
C GLY A 141 34.93 -3.51 23.55
N ARG A 142 35.82 -4.18 24.29
CA ARG A 142 37.28 -4.05 24.11
C ARG A 142 37.79 -5.03 23.04
N PRO A 143 38.70 -4.64 22.15
CA PRO A 143 39.29 -5.54 21.15
C PRO A 143 39.94 -6.78 21.78
N LEU A 144 39.68 -7.97 21.23
CA LEU A 144 40.28 -9.23 21.70
C LEU A 144 41.55 -9.63 20.97
N VAL A 145 41.78 -9.05 19.79
CA VAL A 145 43.05 -9.13 19.08
C VAL A 145 43.71 -7.76 19.26
N THR A 146 44.95 -7.72 19.74
CA THR A 146 45.74 -6.49 19.77
C THR A 146 45.82 -5.95 18.36
N GLU A 147 45.29 -4.75 18.14
CA GLU A 147 45.51 -3.99 16.91
C GLU A 147 47.01 -4.00 16.64
N THR A 148 47.44 -4.47 15.46
CA THR A 148 48.69 -3.99 14.89
C THR A 148 48.59 -2.47 14.92
N GLU A 149 49.61 -1.76 15.44
CA GLU A 149 49.56 -0.29 15.49
C GLU A 149 49.06 0.24 14.15
N MET A 150 47.87 0.86 14.17
CA MET A 150 47.28 1.43 12.96
C MET A 150 48.34 2.37 12.37
N PRO A 151 48.60 2.33 11.06
CA PRO A 151 49.65 3.16 10.48
C PRO A 151 49.41 4.63 10.82
N SER A 152 50.47 5.43 10.93
CA SER A 152 50.33 6.86 11.23
C SER A 152 49.42 7.54 10.19
N GLY A 153 48.41 8.29 10.65
CA GLY A 153 47.44 8.98 9.80
C GLY A 153 45.98 8.71 10.19
N GLN A 154 45.04 9.35 9.50
CA GLN A 154 43.60 9.09 9.67
C GLN A 154 43.18 7.92 8.78
N TRP A 155 43.24 6.72 9.34
CA TRP A 155 42.79 5.46 8.72
C TRP A 155 41.41 5.08 9.21
N THR A 156 40.69 4.28 8.42
CA THR A 156 39.43 3.64 8.85
C THR A 156 39.45 2.15 8.54
N THR A 157 38.70 1.38 9.32
CA THR A 157 38.51 -0.06 9.07
C THR A 157 37.12 -0.36 8.54
N LEU A 158 36.97 -1.51 7.89
CA LEU A 158 35.68 -2.03 7.45
C LEU A 158 34.69 -2.13 8.61
N THR A 159 35.14 -2.61 9.78
CA THR A 159 34.30 -2.65 11.00
C THR A 159 33.82 -1.28 11.45
N GLN A 160 34.70 -0.27 11.45
CA GLN A 160 34.33 1.10 11.84
C GLN A 160 33.26 1.68 10.91
N LEU A 161 33.40 1.48 9.60
CA LEU A 161 32.41 1.89 8.60
C LEU A 161 31.05 1.24 8.86
N PHE A 162 30.99 -0.07 9.13
CA PHE A 162 29.72 -0.74 9.46
C PHE A 162 29.05 -0.17 10.73
N VAL A 163 29.83 0.10 11.77
CA VAL A 163 29.30 0.67 13.02
C VAL A 163 28.79 2.10 12.82
N LEU A 164 29.55 2.95 12.12
CA LEU A 164 29.14 4.32 11.81
C LEU A 164 27.87 4.35 10.94
N ARG A 165 27.79 3.50 9.91
CA ARG A 165 26.57 3.35 9.09
C ARG A 165 25.36 2.92 9.92
N GLY A 166 25.53 1.92 10.79
CA GLY A 166 24.46 1.45 11.66
C GLY A 166 23.96 2.52 12.64
N LEU A 167 24.88 3.26 13.27
CA LEU A 167 24.55 4.39 14.14
C LEU A 167 23.80 5.49 13.37
N TYR A 168 24.31 5.87 12.20
CA TYR A 168 23.68 6.90 11.35
C TYR A 168 22.28 6.47 10.91
N ALA A 169 22.12 5.26 10.36
CA ALA A 169 20.84 4.74 9.89
C ALA A 169 19.78 4.74 10.99
N TRP A 170 20.15 4.29 12.21
CA TRP A 170 19.21 4.29 13.33
C TRP A 170 18.88 5.71 13.80
N ALA A 171 19.89 6.55 14.02
CA ALA A 171 19.71 7.93 14.47
C ALA A 171 18.84 8.75 13.50
N GLN A 172 19.06 8.60 12.19
CA GLN A 172 18.23 9.21 11.15
C GLN A 172 16.78 8.69 11.23
N SER A 173 16.59 7.37 11.29
CA SER A 173 15.24 6.77 11.32
C SER A 173 14.39 7.14 12.54
N GLN A 174 15.04 7.54 13.63
CA GLN A 174 14.41 7.98 14.89
C GLN A 174 14.46 9.51 15.08
N CYS A 175 14.95 10.26 14.10
CA CYS A 175 15.10 11.73 14.16
C CYS A 175 15.91 12.21 15.39
N LEU A 176 17.06 11.58 15.66
CA LEU A 176 17.94 11.91 16.79
C LEU A 176 18.99 12.97 16.40
N ASP A 177 18.57 14.21 16.20
CA ASP A 177 19.42 15.30 15.67
C ASP A 177 20.72 15.51 16.46
N ALA A 178 20.65 15.51 17.79
CA ALA A 178 21.82 15.68 18.67
C ALA A 178 22.87 14.56 18.53
N ASP A 179 22.44 13.38 18.07
CA ASP A 179 23.36 12.28 17.77
C ASP A 179 23.93 12.38 16.35
N LEU A 180 23.11 12.79 15.38
CA LEU A 180 23.56 13.02 14.01
C LEU A 180 24.69 14.04 13.93
N GLU A 181 24.67 15.08 14.78
CA GLU A 181 25.72 16.12 14.87
C GLU A 181 27.14 15.55 15.06
N TRP A 182 27.30 14.44 15.79
CA TRP A 182 28.62 13.86 16.05
C TRP A 182 28.91 12.61 15.20
N ILE A 183 27.87 11.90 14.75
CA ILE A 183 28.00 10.72 13.90
C ILE A 183 28.40 11.13 12.47
N MET A 184 27.73 12.15 11.90
CA MET A 184 27.91 12.54 10.50
C MET A 184 29.37 12.90 10.15
N PRO A 185 30.07 13.77 10.91
CA PRO A 185 31.44 14.13 10.56
C PRO A 185 32.41 12.95 10.60
N GLN A 186 32.18 11.97 11.49
CA GLN A 186 33.00 10.76 11.57
C GLN A 186 32.74 9.80 10.40
N LEU A 187 31.49 9.68 9.97
CA LEU A 187 31.15 8.88 8.78
C LEU A 187 31.78 9.49 7.53
N GLU A 188 31.70 10.81 7.36
CA GLU A 188 32.34 11.52 6.25
C GLU A 188 33.87 11.37 6.28
N GLN A 189 34.48 11.53 7.46
CA GLN A 189 35.92 11.33 7.63
C GLN A 189 36.35 9.89 7.28
N ALA A 190 35.55 8.89 7.64
CA ALA A 190 35.82 7.51 7.29
C ALA A 190 35.72 7.29 5.77
N VAL A 191 34.70 7.85 5.11
CA VAL A 191 34.58 7.81 3.64
C VAL A 191 35.78 8.51 2.97
N ASP A 192 36.17 9.69 3.44
CA ASP A 192 37.32 10.43 2.90
C ASP A 192 38.64 9.68 3.11
N ALA A 193 38.78 8.92 4.21
CA ALA A 193 39.91 8.03 4.40
C ALA A 193 39.93 6.91 3.35
N VAL A 194 38.79 6.27 3.06
CA VAL A 194 38.70 5.24 2.01
C VAL A 194 39.05 5.82 0.63
N LEU A 195 38.46 6.96 0.27
CA LEU A 195 38.71 7.62 -1.02
C LEU A 195 40.18 7.99 -1.22
N ALA A 196 40.89 8.27 -0.13
CA ALA A 196 42.32 8.56 -0.15
C ALA A 196 43.21 7.30 -0.01
N GLY A 197 42.66 6.09 -0.21
CA GLY A 197 43.40 4.83 -0.14
C GLY A 197 43.77 4.38 1.29
N ARG A 198 43.12 4.95 2.32
CA ARG A 198 43.37 4.67 3.75
C ARG A 198 42.25 3.85 4.41
N GLY A 199 41.59 2.99 3.64
CA GLY A 199 40.60 2.03 4.15
C GLY A 199 41.20 0.64 4.29
N LEU A 200 41.02 0.00 5.45
CA LEU A 200 41.62 -1.30 5.76
C LEU A 200 40.54 -2.38 5.99
N ASN A 201 40.71 -3.53 5.33
CA ASN A 201 39.92 -4.72 5.64
C ASN A 201 40.50 -5.43 6.87
N ASP A 202 39.83 -5.31 8.02
CA ASP A 202 40.21 -5.88 9.32
C ASP A 202 39.58 -7.26 9.59
N GLN A 203 39.02 -7.92 8.57
CA GLN A 203 38.44 -9.26 8.70
C GLN A 203 39.51 -10.33 8.97
N ILE A 204 39.19 -11.23 9.90
CA ILE A 204 40.08 -12.35 10.27
C ILE A 204 39.67 -13.59 9.47
N LEU A 205 40.60 -14.20 8.73
CA LEU A 205 40.39 -15.47 8.05
C LEU A 205 40.28 -16.61 9.07
N LEU A 206 39.14 -17.29 9.08
CA LEU A 206 38.88 -18.44 9.94
C LEU A 206 39.24 -19.72 9.19
N ASN A 207 40.38 -20.34 9.49
CA ASN A 207 40.76 -21.65 8.94
C ASN A 207 40.24 -22.78 9.86
N GLN A 208 39.80 -23.90 9.27
CA GLN A 208 39.38 -25.09 10.03
C GLN A 208 40.52 -25.74 10.83
N ALA A 209 41.78 -25.55 10.41
CA ALA A 209 42.94 -26.22 11.00
C ALA A 209 43.47 -25.55 12.28
N ASP A 210 43.18 -24.26 12.51
CA ASP A 210 43.69 -23.50 13.65
C ASP A 210 42.56 -23.17 14.63
N SER A 211 42.50 -23.91 15.74
CA SER A 211 41.53 -23.70 16.82
C SER A 211 41.83 -22.48 17.71
N ASN A 212 42.94 -21.76 17.45
CA ASN A 212 43.44 -20.70 18.31
C ASN A 212 43.40 -19.34 17.58
N MET A 213 42.78 -18.32 18.21
CA MET A 213 42.85 -16.92 17.76
C MET A 213 44.28 -16.35 17.70
N ALA A 214 45.27 -17.05 18.26
CA ALA A 214 46.63 -16.56 18.48
C ALA A 214 47.66 -16.97 17.39
N GLY A 215 47.31 -17.81 16.42
CA GLY A 215 48.31 -18.65 15.73
C GLY A 215 48.38 -18.60 14.21
N SER A 216 48.45 -17.43 13.57
CA SER A 216 49.10 -17.34 12.26
C SER A 216 49.57 -15.92 11.98
N ALA A 217 50.88 -15.74 11.89
CA ALA A 217 51.50 -14.49 11.45
C ALA A 217 51.10 -14.11 10.00
N ALA A 218 50.53 -15.03 9.22
CA ALA A 218 50.05 -14.79 7.85
C ALA A 218 48.64 -14.15 7.78
N ILE A 219 47.91 -14.09 8.90
CA ILE A 219 46.56 -13.48 9.00
C ILE A 219 46.62 -11.95 9.19
N ARG A 220 47.81 -11.37 9.37
CA ARG A 220 48.02 -10.00 9.90
C ARG A 220 48.23 -8.90 8.86
N ALA A 221 48.13 -9.21 7.56
CA ALA A 221 48.26 -8.20 6.52
C ALA A 221 46.89 -7.56 6.25
N PHE A 222 46.74 -6.28 6.57
CA PHE A 222 45.63 -5.49 6.03
C PHE A 222 45.62 -5.62 4.51
N ARG A 223 44.46 -5.93 3.93
CA ARG A 223 44.31 -6.03 2.48
C ARG A 223 43.74 -4.73 1.94
N ASN A 224 44.38 -4.21 0.89
CA ASN A 224 43.89 -3.06 0.12
C ASN A 224 43.07 -3.58 -1.06
N GLY A 225 41.85 -4.05 -0.76
CA GLY A 225 40.85 -4.39 -1.77
C GLY A 225 39.76 -3.32 -1.88
N TYR A 226 38.91 -3.44 -2.89
CA TYR A 226 37.83 -2.47 -3.13
C TYR A 226 36.63 -2.61 -2.17
N GLU A 227 36.65 -3.56 -1.21
CA GLU A 227 35.53 -3.77 -0.29
C GLU A 227 35.27 -2.54 0.59
N CYS A 228 36.32 -1.84 1.02
CA CYS A 228 36.17 -0.58 1.76
C CYS A 228 35.45 0.48 0.92
N PHE A 229 35.74 0.57 -0.39
CA PHE A 229 35.03 1.46 -1.31
C PHE A 229 33.57 1.07 -1.46
N MET A 230 33.26 -0.23 -1.49
CA MET A 230 31.89 -0.73 -1.58
C MET A 230 31.07 -0.35 -0.34
N ILE A 231 31.65 -0.47 0.86
CA ILE A 231 30.97 -0.06 2.10
C ILE A 231 30.86 1.46 2.22
N ALA A 232 31.88 2.21 1.78
CA ALA A 232 31.85 3.68 1.70
C ALA A 232 30.79 4.16 0.70
N LEU A 233 30.66 3.52 -0.46
CA LEU A 233 29.58 3.79 -1.43
C LEU A 233 28.20 3.61 -0.79
N GLY A 234 28.00 2.51 -0.04
CA GLY A 234 26.76 2.32 0.72
C GLY A 234 26.52 3.40 1.78
N ALA A 235 27.57 3.91 2.44
CA ALA A 235 27.46 5.06 3.33
C ALA A 235 27.05 6.33 2.59
N CYS A 236 27.63 6.61 1.42
CA CYS A 236 27.27 7.75 0.60
C CYS A 236 25.81 7.68 0.12
N ILE A 237 25.34 6.50 -0.31
CA ILE A 237 23.94 6.28 -0.72
C ILE A 237 22.99 6.54 0.46
N LEU A 238 23.30 5.99 1.64
CA LEU A 238 22.50 6.18 2.85
C LEU A 238 22.39 7.66 3.26
N LYS A 239 23.44 8.44 2.97
CA LYS A 239 23.57 9.86 3.32
C LYS A 239 23.24 10.82 2.17
N GLU A 240 22.81 10.28 1.03
CA GLU A 240 22.57 11.00 -0.23
C GLU A 240 23.74 11.90 -0.67
N ASP A 241 24.99 11.48 -0.40
CA ASP A 241 26.21 12.17 -0.84
C ASP A 241 26.64 11.68 -2.22
N TRP A 242 25.94 12.15 -3.25
CA TRP A 242 26.16 11.71 -4.63
C TRP A 242 27.56 12.04 -5.15
N LYS A 243 28.19 13.10 -4.65
CA LYS A 243 29.54 13.48 -5.07
C LYS A 243 30.55 12.42 -4.65
N ARG A 244 30.60 12.09 -3.34
CA ARG A 244 31.50 11.04 -2.83
C ARG A 244 31.14 9.66 -3.36
N ALA A 245 29.85 9.39 -3.57
CA ALA A 245 29.38 8.13 -4.17
C ALA A 245 29.96 7.94 -5.59
N ASN A 246 29.85 8.96 -6.44
CA ASN A 246 30.43 8.92 -7.79
C ASN A 246 31.96 8.75 -7.76
N THR A 247 32.65 9.43 -6.84
CA THR A 247 34.10 9.23 -6.66
C THR A 247 34.45 7.80 -6.23
N CYS A 248 33.65 7.15 -5.39
CA CYS A 248 33.84 5.74 -5.06
C CYS A 248 33.70 4.85 -6.30
N ILE A 249 32.67 5.09 -7.13
CA ILE A 249 32.43 4.33 -8.36
C ILE A 249 33.62 4.48 -9.32
N ASP A 250 34.07 5.71 -9.55
CA ASP A 250 35.19 6.01 -10.44
C ASP A 250 36.51 5.42 -9.94
N ALA A 251 36.77 5.47 -8.63
CA ALA A 251 37.97 4.88 -8.04
C ALA A 251 38.02 3.36 -8.27
N VAL A 252 36.88 2.67 -8.10
CA VAL A 252 36.81 1.22 -8.34
C VAL A 252 36.94 0.89 -9.82
N LEU A 253 36.18 1.57 -10.69
CA LEU A 253 36.21 1.31 -12.13
C LEU A 253 37.56 1.67 -12.77
N SER A 254 38.28 2.67 -12.27
CA SER A 254 39.60 3.03 -12.81
C SER A 254 40.73 2.10 -12.35
N SER A 255 40.62 1.55 -11.13
CA SER A 255 41.74 0.83 -10.51
C SER A 255 41.57 -0.69 -10.47
N TYR A 256 40.34 -1.21 -10.52
CA TYR A 256 40.05 -2.63 -10.34
C TYR A 256 39.33 -3.28 -11.53
N TYR A 257 38.80 -2.48 -12.47
CA TYR A 257 38.17 -3.02 -13.67
C TYR A 257 39.20 -3.68 -14.58
N TYR A 258 38.97 -4.96 -14.88
CA TYR A 258 39.82 -5.73 -15.76
C TYR A 258 38.97 -6.41 -16.83
N ARG A 259 39.32 -6.18 -18.10
CA ARG A 259 38.71 -6.89 -19.24
C ARG A 259 39.63 -8.05 -19.64
N SER A 260 39.33 -9.22 -19.10
CA SER A 260 40.01 -10.46 -19.46
C SER A 260 39.72 -10.83 -20.92
N PRO A 261 40.73 -11.19 -21.73
CA PRO A 261 40.50 -11.64 -23.11
C PRO A 261 39.60 -12.88 -23.19
N SER A 262 39.66 -13.75 -22.19
CA SER A 262 38.92 -15.03 -22.16
C SER A 262 37.63 -14.96 -21.31
N GLN A 263 37.66 -14.17 -20.23
CA GLN A 263 36.57 -14.11 -19.25
C GLN A 263 35.67 -12.89 -19.39
N GLY A 264 36.02 -11.92 -20.23
CA GLY A 264 35.28 -10.66 -20.35
C GLY A 264 35.51 -9.72 -19.14
N PRO A 265 34.54 -8.84 -18.82
CA PRO A 265 34.70 -7.84 -17.77
C PRO A 265 34.60 -8.44 -16.36
N LEU A 266 35.55 -8.07 -15.49
CA LEU A 266 35.66 -8.50 -14.09
C LEU A 266 36.13 -7.33 -13.20
N LEU A 267 35.93 -7.44 -11.89
CA LEU A 267 36.65 -6.65 -10.89
C LEU A 267 37.70 -7.52 -10.21
N LEU A 268 38.95 -7.05 -10.18
CA LEU A 268 40.03 -7.72 -9.48
C LEU A 268 39.91 -7.48 -7.97
N ASP A 269 40.33 -8.45 -7.16
CA ASP A 269 40.37 -8.31 -5.70
C ASP A 269 41.48 -7.31 -5.26
N GLU A 270 42.49 -7.11 -6.10
CA GLU A 270 43.62 -6.19 -5.91
C GLU A 270 43.71 -5.19 -7.08
N PRO A 271 44.21 -3.95 -6.86
CA PRO A 271 44.26 -2.94 -7.90
C PRO A 271 45.28 -3.27 -9.00
N LEU A 272 45.05 -2.78 -10.22
CA LEU A 272 45.99 -2.88 -11.33
C LEU A 272 47.26 -2.06 -11.04
N GLU A 273 48.38 -2.73 -10.76
CA GLU A 273 49.68 -2.05 -10.67
C GLU A 273 50.11 -1.58 -12.07
N GLY A 274 50.59 -0.34 -12.15
CA GLY A 274 51.04 0.29 -13.40
C GLY A 274 52.30 -0.37 -13.96
N THR A 275 52.15 -1.47 -14.69
CA THR A 275 52.93 -1.91 -15.86
C THR A 275 52.45 -3.31 -16.27
N ASN A 276 51.85 -3.42 -17.45
CA ASN A 276 51.59 -4.69 -18.13
C ASN A 276 52.92 -5.36 -18.50
N THR A 277 53.59 -6.00 -17.54
CA THR A 277 54.64 -6.98 -17.86
C THR A 277 54.12 -8.36 -17.52
N GLU A 278 53.73 -9.10 -18.56
CA GLU A 278 53.61 -10.55 -18.52
C GLU A 278 55.01 -11.12 -18.25
N SER A 279 55.42 -11.12 -16.98
CA SER A 279 56.58 -11.87 -16.53
C SER A 279 56.10 -13.21 -16.01
N ALA A 280 56.77 -14.29 -16.45
CA ALA A 280 56.57 -15.62 -15.90
C ALA A 280 56.93 -15.59 -14.41
N GLY A 281 55.92 -15.57 -13.54
CA GLY A 281 56.09 -15.43 -12.08
C GLY A 281 55.22 -14.35 -11.42
N ALA A 282 54.42 -13.58 -12.16
CA ALA A 282 53.47 -12.63 -11.58
C ALA A 282 52.39 -13.33 -10.73
N PRO A 283 51.93 -12.72 -9.61
CA PRO A 283 50.86 -13.28 -8.79
C PRO A 283 49.57 -13.50 -9.59
N LEU A 284 48.85 -14.58 -9.29
CA LEU A 284 47.56 -14.91 -9.90
C LEU A 284 46.55 -13.79 -9.61
N ARG A 285 45.99 -13.19 -10.66
CA ARG A 285 44.90 -12.21 -10.50
C ARG A 285 43.62 -12.95 -10.10
N THR A 286 43.01 -12.52 -9.00
CA THR A 286 41.78 -13.12 -8.49
C THR A 286 40.61 -12.16 -8.60
N SER A 287 39.40 -12.72 -8.68
CA SER A 287 38.16 -11.97 -8.66
C SER A 287 37.12 -12.70 -7.80
N ASN A 288 36.35 -11.94 -7.03
CA ASN A 288 35.16 -12.40 -6.33
C ASN A 288 33.89 -12.01 -7.11
N PRO A 289 33.22 -12.97 -7.79
CA PRO A 289 32.01 -12.70 -8.55
C PRO A 289 30.87 -12.11 -7.70
N GLY A 290 30.75 -12.53 -6.44
CA GLY A 290 29.74 -12.00 -5.52
C GLY A 290 29.98 -10.51 -5.21
N HIS A 291 31.22 -10.11 -4.90
CA HIS A 291 31.55 -8.70 -4.63
C HIS A 291 31.37 -7.85 -5.89
N THR A 292 31.65 -8.42 -7.08
CA THR A 292 31.38 -7.75 -8.36
C THR A 292 29.90 -7.43 -8.54
N ILE A 293 29.02 -8.39 -8.24
CA ILE A 293 27.57 -8.22 -8.31
C ILE A 293 27.07 -7.18 -7.30
N GLU A 294 27.55 -7.23 -6.05
CA GLU A 294 27.18 -6.29 -4.99
C GLU A 294 27.58 -4.85 -5.35
N PHE A 295 28.84 -4.65 -5.76
CA PHE A 295 29.34 -3.35 -6.20
C PHE A 295 28.54 -2.81 -7.38
N ALA A 296 28.32 -3.65 -8.41
CA ALA A 296 27.55 -3.25 -9.58
C ALA A 296 26.14 -2.79 -9.21
N GLY A 297 25.46 -3.53 -8.32
CA GLY A 297 24.15 -3.12 -7.82
C GLY A 297 24.18 -1.79 -7.08
N LEU A 298 25.15 -1.57 -6.18
CA LEU A 298 25.23 -0.32 -5.39
C LEU A 298 25.53 0.87 -6.30
N ALA A 299 26.41 0.69 -7.28
CA ALA A 299 26.72 1.70 -8.26
C ALA A 299 25.51 2.03 -9.15
N LEU A 300 24.76 1.02 -9.63
CA LEU A 300 23.53 1.22 -10.40
C LEU A 300 22.47 1.95 -9.57
N GLN A 301 22.28 1.56 -8.30
CA GLN A 301 21.40 2.25 -7.37
C GLN A 301 21.79 3.73 -7.21
N CYS A 302 23.08 4.02 -7.01
CA CYS A 302 23.58 5.39 -6.92
C CYS A 302 23.26 6.17 -8.20
N LEU A 303 23.59 5.63 -9.37
CA LEU A 303 23.37 6.31 -10.65
C LEU A 303 21.88 6.60 -10.88
N ARG A 304 20.98 5.66 -10.53
CA ARG A 304 19.53 5.85 -10.59
C ARG A 304 19.06 6.99 -9.68
N LEU A 305 19.53 7.01 -8.43
CA LEU A 305 19.11 8.01 -7.43
C LEU A 305 19.74 9.39 -7.67
N SER A 306 20.91 9.46 -8.31
CA SER A 306 21.59 10.72 -8.63
C SER A 306 21.23 11.31 -10.00
N ALA A 307 20.41 10.63 -10.81
CA ALA A 307 20.04 11.09 -12.14
C ALA A 307 19.28 12.43 -12.04
N PRO A 308 19.68 13.48 -12.79
CA PRO A 308 19.00 14.78 -12.69
C PRO A 308 17.56 14.69 -13.20
N THR A 309 16.63 15.28 -12.46
CA THR A 309 15.29 15.60 -12.96
C THR A 309 15.41 16.56 -14.15
N SER A 310 14.49 16.50 -15.13
CA SER A 310 14.59 17.14 -16.46
C SER A 310 14.93 18.65 -16.50
N ASP A 311 14.88 19.36 -15.37
CA ASP A 311 14.97 20.82 -15.29
C ASP A 311 16.37 21.38 -14.90
N SER A 312 17.40 20.56 -14.69
CA SER A 312 18.66 21.03 -14.07
C SER A 312 19.99 20.56 -14.71
N MET A 313 20.15 20.65 -16.04
CA MET A 313 21.41 20.29 -16.70
C MET A 313 22.24 21.51 -17.17
N PRO A 314 23.46 21.73 -16.61
CA PRO A 314 24.53 22.48 -17.27
C PRO A 314 25.39 21.57 -18.15
N GLU A 315 25.71 22.02 -19.37
CA GLU A 315 26.34 21.24 -20.46
C GLU A 315 27.79 20.76 -20.24
N SER A 316 28.50 21.15 -19.17
CA SER A 316 29.98 21.11 -19.18
C SER A 316 30.70 20.08 -18.29
N GLN A 317 30.00 19.13 -17.64
CA GLN A 317 30.66 18.15 -16.73
C GLN A 317 30.13 16.70 -16.80
N ALA A 318 29.49 16.28 -17.90
CA ALA A 318 28.99 14.90 -18.03
C ALA A 318 30.09 13.94 -18.53
N CYS A 319 30.63 13.11 -17.64
CA CYS A 319 31.11 11.78 -18.05
C CYS A 319 29.86 10.99 -18.46
N ASN A 320 29.79 10.46 -19.68
CA ASN A 320 28.56 9.90 -20.26
C ASN A 320 27.94 8.82 -19.32
N PRO A 321 26.80 9.09 -18.66
CA PRO A 321 26.16 8.14 -17.74
C PRO A 321 25.88 6.78 -18.39
N ASP A 322 25.63 6.79 -19.70
CA ASP A 322 25.35 5.60 -20.50
C ASP A 322 26.53 4.62 -20.53
N SER A 323 27.78 5.13 -20.54
CA SER A 323 28.99 4.29 -20.54
C SER A 323 29.21 3.58 -19.20
N ARG A 324 28.94 4.25 -18.06
CA ARG A 324 29.06 3.63 -16.72
C ARG A 324 28.01 2.53 -16.54
N ILE A 325 26.76 2.80 -16.92
CA ILE A 325 25.67 1.84 -16.85
C ILE A 325 25.99 0.60 -17.70
N ALA A 326 26.53 0.77 -18.90
CA ALA A 326 26.93 -0.34 -19.77
C ALA A 326 28.03 -1.23 -19.15
N ILE A 327 29.05 -0.62 -18.53
CA ILE A 327 30.13 -1.34 -17.84
C ILE A 327 29.57 -2.13 -16.64
N LEU A 328 28.78 -1.48 -15.79
CA LEU A 328 28.19 -2.10 -14.59
C LEU A 328 27.23 -3.24 -14.94
N ARG A 329 26.42 -3.06 -15.98
CA ARG A 329 25.55 -4.11 -16.53
C ARG A 329 26.37 -5.31 -16.99
N SER A 330 27.44 -5.07 -17.75
CA SER A 330 28.29 -6.13 -18.27
C SER A 330 29.01 -6.88 -17.16
N LEU A 331 29.51 -6.18 -16.13
CA LEU A 331 30.11 -6.77 -14.93
C LEU A 331 29.12 -7.69 -14.20
N ALA A 332 27.92 -7.18 -13.90
CA ALA A 332 26.90 -7.92 -13.16
C ALA A 332 26.46 -9.18 -13.90
N LEU A 333 26.11 -9.06 -15.19
CA LEU A 333 25.65 -10.20 -15.99
C LEU A 333 26.77 -11.23 -16.23
N ASN A 334 28.00 -10.79 -16.50
CA ASN A 334 29.13 -11.71 -16.67
C ASN A 334 29.40 -12.51 -15.39
N ALA A 335 29.41 -11.84 -14.24
CA ALA A 335 29.61 -12.49 -12.95
C ALA A 335 28.46 -13.46 -12.60
N PHE A 336 27.22 -13.06 -12.89
CA PHE A 336 26.02 -13.85 -12.61
C PHE A 336 25.90 -15.09 -13.52
N GLU A 337 26.24 -14.98 -14.80
CA GLU A 337 26.00 -16.08 -15.75
C GLU A 337 27.07 -17.17 -15.70
N ARG A 338 28.35 -16.79 -15.55
CA ARG A 338 29.48 -17.71 -15.72
C ARG A 338 29.85 -18.48 -14.46
N TYR A 339 29.61 -17.90 -13.29
CA TYR A 339 30.21 -18.37 -12.03
C TYR A 339 29.16 -18.90 -11.03
N ARG A 340 28.11 -19.56 -11.56
CA ARG A 340 27.08 -20.23 -10.76
C ARG A 340 27.34 -21.73 -10.65
N ALA A 341 27.10 -22.25 -9.45
CA ALA A 341 27.00 -23.68 -9.19
C ALA A 341 25.66 -24.26 -9.69
N PRO A 342 25.52 -25.59 -9.85
CA PRO A 342 24.27 -26.21 -10.32
C PRO A 342 23.03 -25.92 -9.49
N HIS A 343 23.19 -25.66 -8.18
CA HIS A 343 22.08 -25.27 -7.28
C HIS A 343 21.73 -23.77 -7.37
N GLY A 344 22.44 -23.02 -8.20
CA GLY A 344 22.22 -21.61 -8.47
C GLY A 344 23.05 -20.64 -7.64
N GLY A 345 23.75 -21.09 -6.59
CA GLY A 345 24.64 -20.24 -5.79
C GLY A 345 25.86 -19.74 -6.57
N ILE A 346 26.40 -18.57 -6.20
CA ILE A 346 27.56 -17.95 -6.87
C ILE A 346 28.84 -18.36 -6.13
N VAL A 347 29.86 -18.84 -6.86
CA VAL A 347 31.14 -19.26 -6.27
C VAL A 347 31.92 -18.07 -5.73
N ARG A 348 32.75 -18.31 -4.71
CA ARG A 348 33.42 -17.25 -3.95
C ARG A 348 34.58 -16.61 -4.71
N GLN A 349 35.43 -17.39 -5.37
CA GLN A 349 36.64 -16.84 -5.97
C GLN A 349 37.09 -17.59 -7.23
N ILE A 350 37.53 -16.83 -8.23
CA ILE A 350 38.01 -17.33 -9.53
C ILE A 350 39.34 -16.66 -9.92
N CYS A 351 40.11 -17.32 -10.78
CA CYS A 351 41.27 -16.74 -11.45
C CYS A 351 40.77 -15.86 -12.61
N ALA A 352 41.08 -14.56 -12.57
CA ALA A 352 40.58 -13.59 -13.55
C ALA A 352 41.11 -13.84 -14.98
N ASP A 353 42.29 -14.43 -15.10
CA ASP A 353 42.93 -14.70 -16.39
C ASP A 353 42.38 -15.98 -17.06
N THR A 354 42.10 -17.03 -16.27
CA THR A 354 41.73 -18.36 -16.79
C THR A 354 40.26 -18.74 -16.58
N GLY A 355 39.56 -18.06 -15.66
CA GLY A 355 38.21 -18.44 -15.22
C GLY A 355 38.18 -19.65 -14.26
N THR A 356 39.34 -20.22 -13.91
CA THR A 356 39.42 -21.38 -13.00
C THR A 356 38.83 -21.03 -11.63
N ILE A 357 37.95 -21.88 -11.11
CA ILE A 357 37.39 -21.72 -9.77
C ILE A 357 38.46 -22.03 -8.73
N LEU A 358 38.83 -21.02 -7.94
CA LEU A 358 39.83 -21.12 -6.88
C LEU A 358 39.18 -21.47 -5.53
N ASP A 359 37.98 -20.93 -5.29
CA ASP A 359 37.14 -21.27 -4.14
C ASP A 359 35.69 -21.51 -4.61
N ALA A 360 35.29 -22.78 -4.61
CA ALA A 360 34.00 -23.23 -5.09
C ALA A 360 32.87 -23.14 -4.06
N HIS A 361 33.15 -22.64 -2.84
CA HIS A 361 32.11 -22.40 -1.86
C HIS A 361 31.15 -21.29 -2.35
N CYS A 362 29.86 -21.49 -2.12
CA CYS A 362 28.82 -20.53 -2.49
C CYS A 362 28.28 -19.84 -1.24
N PRO A 363 28.85 -18.69 -0.82
CA PRO A 363 28.32 -17.95 0.30
C PRO A 363 26.95 -17.39 -0.07
N TRP A 364 26.06 -17.37 0.90
CA TRP A 364 24.67 -17.02 0.70
C TRP A 364 24.39 -15.56 0.29
N TRP A 365 25.17 -14.59 0.78
CA TRP A 365 24.93 -13.16 0.59
C TRP A 365 24.91 -12.75 -0.90
N SER A 366 25.74 -13.38 -1.73
CA SER A 366 25.87 -13.07 -3.16
C SER A 366 24.55 -13.27 -3.90
N MET A 367 23.72 -14.23 -3.48
CA MET A 367 22.40 -14.45 -4.08
C MET A 367 21.41 -13.33 -3.76
N PHE A 368 21.47 -12.77 -2.55
CA PHE A 368 20.58 -11.67 -2.15
C PHE A 368 20.98 -10.37 -2.86
N GLU A 369 22.29 -10.13 -3.00
CA GLU A 369 22.81 -9.02 -3.80
C GLU A 369 22.47 -9.18 -5.29
N ALA A 370 22.53 -10.41 -5.83
CA ALA A 370 22.11 -10.66 -7.21
C ALA A 370 20.65 -10.28 -7.46
N VAL A 371 19.74 -10.57 -6.51
CA VAL A 371 18.33 -10.15 -6.62
C VAL A 371 18.20 -8.63 -6.72
N ARG A 372 18.92 -7.87 -5.87
CA ARG A 372 18.92 -6.40 -5.90
C ARG A 372 19.51 -5.87 -7.21
N THR A 373 20.69 -6.35 -7.60
CA THR A 373 21.38 -5.91 -8.82
C THR A 373 20.57 -6.18 -10.08
N LEU A 374 19.97 -7.36 -10.21
CA LEU A 374 19.11 -7.69 -11.34
C LEU A 374 17.82 -6.85 -11.34
N SER A 375 17.28 -6.50 -10.16
CA SER A 375 16.13 -5.60 -10.06
C SER A 375 16.46 -4.18 -10.51
N GLU A 376 17.65 -3.66 -10.17
CA GLU A 376 18.15 -2.38 -10.70
C GLU A 376 18.27 -2.44 -12.23
N LEU A 377 18.89 -3.50 -12.78
CA LEU A 377 19.01 -3.69 -14.23
C LEU A 377 17.65 -3.80 -14.95
N PHE A 378 16.63 -4.34 -14.28
CA PHE A 378 15.28 -4.41 -14.81
C PHE A 378 14.62 -3.02 -14.86
N VAL A 379 14.74 -2.21 -13.81
CA VAL A 379 14.02 -0.93 -13.71
C VAL A 379 14.73 0.20 -14.48
N LEU A 380 16.05 0.26 -14.45
CA LEU A 380 16.84 1.40 -14.91
C LEU A 380 16.58 1.80 -16.39
N PRO A 381 16.56 0.87 -17.37
CA PRO A 381 16.28 1.22 -18.77
C PRO A 381 14.86 1.77 -18.99
N ARG A 382 13.90 1.39 -18.13
CA ARG A 382 12.49 1.79 -18.25
C ARG A 382 12.25 3.21 -17.73
N LEU A 383 12.97 3.61 -16.70
CA LEU A 383 12.96 4.99 -16.19
C LEU A 383 13.63 5.95 -17.18
N MET A 384 14.75 5.54 -17.78
CA MET A 384 15.48 6.37 -18.77
C MET A 384 14.71 6.53 -20.09
N ALA A 385 13.97 5.51 -20.54
CA ALA A 385 13.10 5.61 -21.72
C ALA A 385 11.89 6.55 -21.49
N GLY A 386 11.37 6.65 -20.26
CA GLY A 386 10.28 7.57 -19.91
C GLY A 386 10.69 9.05 -19.96
N ALA A 387 11.95 9.36 -19.60
CA ALA A 387 12.48 10.72 -19.67
C ALA A 387 12.68 11.22 -21.12
N LEU A 388 13.05 10.33 -22.05
CA LEU A 388 13.24 10.66 -23.47
C LEU A 388 11.91 10.88 -24.23
N MET A 389 10.84 10.21 -23.83
CA MET A 389 9.51 10.38 -24.44
C MET A 389 8.80 11.67 -24.01
N ALA A 390 9.24 12.30 -22.91
CA ALA A 390 8.69 13.55 -22.39
C ALA A 390 9.33 14.81 -23.02
N GLY A 391 10.38 14.67 -23.84
CA GLY A 391 11.06 15.81 -24.43
C GLY A 391 11.94 15.45 -25.62
N ALA A 392 11.35 15.36 -26.82
CA ALA A 392 12.10 15.48 -28.06
C ALA A 392 11.21 16.04 -29.19
N PRO A 393 11.47 17.26 -29.69
CA PRO A 393 11.31 17.57 -31.10
C PRO A 393 12.44 16.89 -31.87
N GLU A 394 12.13 16.34 -33.05
CA GLU A 394 13.11 15.79 -33.98
C GLU A 394 14.14 16.86 -34.39
N THR A 395 15.39 16.77 -33.93
CA THR A 395 16.51 17.44 -34.60
C THR A 395 17.76 16.56 -34.66
N GLU A 396 18.42 16.68 -35.80
CA GLU A 396 19.50 15.85 -36.33
C GLU A 396 20.76 15.79 -35.45
N ALA A 397 21.36 14.60 -35.42
CA ALA A 397 22.58 14.30 -34.68
C ALA A 397 23.81 15.00 -35.31
N HIS A 398 24.48 15.85 -34.53
CA HIS A 398 25.84 16.32 -34.83
C HIS A 398 26.85 15.65 -33.89
N ALA A 399 27.79 14.91 -34.49
CA ALA A 399 28.89 14.25 -33.79
C ALA A 399 29.94 15.25 -33.29
N ALA A 400 30.30 15.17 -32.01
CA ALA A 400 31.42 15.89 -31.41
C ALA A 400 32.72 15.05 -31.48
N PRO A 401 33.91 15.68 -31.47
CA PRO A 401 35.18 14.97 -31.67
C PRO A 401 35.67 14.26 -30.39
N PRO A 402 36.44 13.16 -30.51
CA PRO A 402 36.81 12.33 -29.36
C PRO A 402 37.96 12.93 -28.53
N MET A 403 37.85 12.79 -27.20
CA MET A 403 38.92 13.07 -26.24
C MET A 403 40.00 11.99 -26.31
N ALA A 404 41.27 12.40 -26.40
CA ALA A 404 42.41 11.50 -26.40
C ALA A 404 42.54 10.76 -25.06
N GLY A 405 42.39 9.43 -25.07
CA GLY A 405 42.66 8.55 -23.93
C GLY A 405 41.48 7.72 -23.39
N ALA A 406 40.28 7.85 -23.96
CA ALA A 406 39.18 6.92 -23.67
C ALA A 406 39.33 5.61 -24.48
N PRO A 407 39.04 4.43 -23.92
CA PRO A 407 38.99 3.19 -24.70
C PRO A 407 37.94 3.33 -25.80
N ALA A 408 38.29 2.96 -27.03
CA ALA A 408 37.40 3.05 -28.19
C ALA A 408 36.05 2.35 -27.92
N GLU A 409 34.95 3.03 -28.24
CA GLU A 409 33.57 2.52 -28.13
C GLU A 409 33.29 1.31 -29.05
N GLU A 410 34.18 1.01 -29.99
CA GLU A 410 34.09 -0.14 -30.89
C GLU A 410 34.39 -1.46 -30.15
N GLY A 411 33.38 -2.03 -29.49
CA GLY A 411 33.44 -3.41 -28.99
C GLY A 411 32.68 -3.72 -27.69
N LEU A 412 31.85 -2.80 -27.19
CA LEU A 412 30.98 -3.03 -26.03
C LEU A 412 29.69 -3.80 -26.39
N GLU A 413 29.21 -3.71 -27.63
CA GLU A 413 27.93 -4.33 -28.05
C GLU A 413 28.01 -5.82 -28.43
N SER A 414 29.19 -6.44 -28.51
CA SER A 414 29.35 -7.74 -29.19
C SER A 414 29.44 -8.99 -28.30
N VAL A 415 29.32 -8.89 -26.98
CA VAL A 415 29.58 -10.05 -26.08
C VAL A 415 28.31 -10.64 -25.43
N PHE A 416 27.23 -9.87 -25.30
CA PHE A 416 25.96 -10.38 -24.78
C PHE A 416 24.81 -9.85 -25.65
N PRO A 417 23.91 -10.71 -26.17
CA PRO A 417 22.70 -10.23 -26.84
C PRO A 417 21.97 -9.25 -25.92
N ALA A 418 21.25 -8.29 -26.48
CA ALA A 418 20.36 -7.40 -25.73
C ALA A 418 19.29 -8.24 -25.00
N ARG A 419 19.60 -8.73 -23.79
CA ARG A 419 18.66 -9.47 -22.93
C ARG A 419 17.44 -8.59 -22.71
N GLN A 420 16.27 -9.12 -23.04
CA GLN A 420 15.00 -8.41 -22.93
C GLN A 420 14.52 -8.42 -21.47
N GLY A 421 13.55 -7.56 -21.14
CA GLY A 421 13.06 -7.42 -19.78
C GLY A 421 12.50 -8.70 -19.14
N LEU A 422 11.99 -9.65 -19.95
CA LEU A 422 11.51 -10.95 -19.46
C LEU A 422 12.66 -11.88 -19.01
N ASP A 423 13.83 -11.79 -19.65
CA ASP A 423 14.99 -12.62 -19.31
C ASP A 423 15.49 -12.27 -17.90
N ILE A 424 15.60 -10.97 -17.61
CA ILE A 424 16.04 -10.48 -16.28
C ILE A 424 15.05 -10.88 -15.17
N LEU A 425 13.73 -10.86 -15.45
CA LEU A 425 12.74 -11.37 -14.49
C LEU A 425 12.90 -12.87 -14.26
N SER A 426 13.17 -13.66 -15.30
CA SER A 426 13.48 -15.08 -15.14
C SER A 426 14.74 -15.30 -14.30
N ASP A 427 15.77 -14.46 -14.48
CA ASP A 427 17.00 -14.51 -13.68
C ASP A 427 16.71 -14.20 -12.20
N ILE A 428 15.90 -13.17 -11.90
CA ILE A 428 15.45 -12.85 -10.53
C ILE A 428 14.66 -14.03 -9.92
N ALA A 429 13.75 -14.63 -10.68
CA ALA A 429 13.00 -15.80 -10.23
C ALA A 429 13.94 -16.98 -9.89
N SER A 430 14.94 -17.23 -10.74
CA SER A 430 15.98 -18.26 -10.50
C SER A 430 16.77 -17.99 -9.23
N CYS A 431 17.09 -16.72 -8.93
CA CYS A 431 17.74 -16.36 -7.67
C CYS A 431 16.87 -16.70 -6.46
N LEU A 432 15.59 -16.33 -6.50
CA LEU A 432 14.64 -16.63 -5.42
C LEU A 432 14.44 -18.14 -5.25
N ASP A 433 14.39 -18.90 -6.36
CA ASP A 433 14.27 -20.37 -6.34
C ASP A 433 15.49 -21.01 -5.65
N SER A 434 16.70 -20.50 -5.93
CA SER A 434 17.92 -20.95 -5.26
C SER A 434 17.92 -20.58 -3.78
N ILE A 435 17.52 -19.35 -3.43
CA ILE A 435 17.41 -18.92 -2.02
C ILE A 435 16.45 -19.85 -1.25
N GLU A 436 15.27 -20.13 -1.79
CA GLU A 436 14.27 -20.98 -1.14
C GLU A 436 14.69 -22.46 -1.12
N GLY A 437 15.13 -23.01 -2.25
CA GLY A 437 15.41 -24.43 -2.41
C GLY A 437 16.77 -24.88 -1.89
N ALA A 438 17.80 -24.05 -1.99
CA ALA A 438 19.16 -24.41 -1.60
C ALA A 438 19.55 -23.83 -0.23
N TYR A 439 19.20 -22.57 0.04
CA TYR A 439 19.64 -21.89 1.26
C TYR A 439 18.63 -21.96 2.42
N LEU A 440 17.32 -21.87 2.15
CA LEU A 440 16.28 -21.91 3.18
C LEU A 440 15.78 -23.33 3.46
N ALA A 441 15.61 -24.19 2.45
CA ALA A 441 15.07 -25.54 2.66
C ALA A 441 15.82 -26.39 3.72
N PRO A 442 17.17 -26.31 3.85
CA PRO A 442 17.88 -27.01 4.91
C PRO A 442 17.72 -26.40 6.31
N SER A 443 17.13 -25.20 6.43
CA SER A 443 17.01 -24.44 7.67
C SER A 443 15.74 -24.77 8.45
N LYS A 444 15.88 -24.97 9.76
CA LYS A 444 14.75 -25.12 10.70
C LYS A 444 14.32 -23.80 11.35
N THR A 445 15.11 -22.75 11.20
CA THR A 445 14.84 -21.44 11.80
C THR A 445 14.18 -20.46 10.84
N GLY A 446 14.11 -20.79 9.56
CA GLY A 446 13.74 -19.87 8.49
C GLY A 446 14.83 -18.86 8.14
N ILE A 447 16.02 -18.98 8.73
CA ILE A 447 17.20 -18.18 8.37
C ILE A 447 18.02 -18.97 7.36
N PRO A 448 18.48 -18.39 6.23
CA PRO A 448 19.31 -19.09 5.26
C PRO A 448 20.56 -19.74 5.88
N VAL A 449 20.93 -20.94 5.41
CA VAL A 449 22.26 -21.47 5.69
C VAL A 449 23.31 -20.60 4.99
N GLN A 450 24.49 -20.49 5.58
CA GLN A 450 25.41 -19.42 5.20
C GLN A 450 26.34 -19.79 4.04
N THR A 451 26.64 -21.08 3.86
CA THR A 451 27.58 -21.51 2.83
C THR A 451 27.18 -22.90 2.35
N LEU A 452 27.18 -23.05 1.03
CA LEU A 452 27.00 -24.34 0.36
C LEU A 452 28.30 -24.72 -0.37
N SER A 453 28.54 -26.02 -0.54
CA SER A 453 29.54 -26.50 -1.48
C SER A 453 29.06 -26.30 -2.92
N PHE A 454 29.94 -26.53 -3.89
CA PHE A 454 29.57 -26.51 -5.31
C PHE A 454 28.42 -27.49 -5.63
N GLU A 455 28.37 -28.63 -4.95
CA GLU A 455 27.34 -29.66 -5.10
C GLU A 455 26.06 -29.38 -4.28
N GLY A 456 26.00 -28.25 -3.55
CA GLY A 456 24.83 -27.85 -2.77
C GLY A 456 24.76 -28.46 -1.36
N LYS A 457 25.86 -29.02 -0.84
CA LYS A 457 25.89 -29.52 0.54
C LYS A 457 26.10 -28.37 1.51
N VAL A 458 25.41 -28.40 2.66
CA VAL A 458 25.63 -27.40 3.72
C VAL A 458 27.05 -27.51 4.24
N VAL A 459 27.78 -26.39 4.19
CA VAL A 459 29.13 -26.28 4.71
C VAL A 459 29.05 -25.61 6.08
N HIS A 460 29.46 -26.33 7.11
CA HIS A 460 29.29 -25.91 8.50
C HIS A 460 30.32 -24.85 8.95
N PHE A 461 31.09 -24.24 8.07
CA PHE A 461 31.91 -23.07 8.39
C PHE A 461 31.61 -21.99 7.37
N ILE A 462 31.72 -20.74 7.79
CA ILE A 462 31.76 -19.62 6.86
C ILE A 462 33.23 -19.27 6.70
N PRO A 463 33.76 -19.25 5.48
CA PRO A 463 35.04 -18.62 5.27
C PRO A 463 34.84 -17.11 5.58
N ALA A 464 35.37 -16.65 6.73
CA ALA A 464 35.41 -15.28 7.27
C ALA A 464 34.50 -14.89 8.46
N THR A 465 33.38 -15.57 8.81
CA THR A 465 32.55 -15.11 9.96
C THR A 465 31.93 -16.24 10.82
N PRO A 466 31.69 -16.04 12.13
CA PRO A 466 31.05 -17.06 12.98
C PRO A 466 29.64 -16.64 13.48
N ASP A 467 29.19 -15.44 13.15
CA ASP A 467 27.86 -14.93 13.48
C ASP A 467 27.00 -14.88 12.21
N ILE A 468 25.69 -15.16 12.31
CA ILE A 468 24.80 -15.02 11.17
C ILE A 468 24.44 -13.56 10.95
N ASP A 469 24.39 -13.18 9.67
CA ASP A 469 23.91 -11.87 9.23
C ASP A 469 22.58 -11.52 9.90
N PRO A 470 22.46 -10.32 10.48
CA PRO A 470 21.29 -9.92 11.23
C PRO A 470 20.20 -9.31 10.35
N GLY A 471 20.06 -9.77 9.09
CA GLY A 471 19.12 -9.16 8.14
C GLY A 471 19.74 -8.08 7.25
N TYR A 472 21.07 -7.93 7.24
CA TYR A 472 21.75 -6.93 6.43
C TYR A 472 21.74 -7.37 4.95
N HIS A 473 22.30 -8.54 4.62
CA HIS A 473 22.12 -9.12 3.27
C HIS A 473 20.81 -9.91 3.14
N THR A 474 20.34 -10.54 4.22
CA THR A 474 19.05 -11.30 4.17
C THR A 474 17.82 -10.42 4.00
N GLY A 475 17.96 -9.12 4.24
CA GLY A 475 16.84 -8.18 4.31
C GLY A 475 17.00 -7.02 3.35
N ILE A 476 17.97 -6.13 3.60
CA ILE A 476 18.09 -4.84 2.88
C ILE A 476 18.02 -5.01 1.34
N PRO A 477 18.79 -5.92 0.71
CA PRO A 477 18.73 -6.11 -0.74
C PRO A 477 17.36 -6.56 -1.24
N LEU A 478 16.68 -7.44 -0.53
CA LEU A 478 15.35 -7.93 -0.93
C LEU A 478 14.28 -6.87 -0.75
N ILE A 479 14.42 -6.02 0.28
CA ILE A 479 13.48 -4.93 0.50
C ILE A 479 13.67 -3.84 -0.57
N GLN A 480 14.91 -3.54 -0.95
CA GLN A 480 15.20 -2.64 -2.07
C GLN A 480 14.72 -3.22 -3.41
N ALA A 481 14.93 -4.52 -3.65
CA ALA A 481 14.39 -5.21 -4.82
C ALA A 481 12.86 -5.17 -4.84
N TYR A 482 12.22 -5.34 -3.67
CA TYR A 482 10.78 -5.22 -3.53
C TYR A 482 10.30 -3.84 -3.96
N GLU A 483 10.93 -2.77 -3.48
CA GLU A 483 10.59 -1.39 -3.84
C GLU A 483 10.68 -1.15 -5.36
N LEU A 484 11.78 -1.57 -5.97
CA LEU A 484 12.00 -1.48 -7.41
C LEU A 484 10.93 -2.23 -8.21
N LEU A 485 10.68 -3.49 -7.89
CA LEU A 485 9.70 -4.30 -8.62
C LEU A 485 8.25 -3.89 -8.33
N ALA A 486 7.98 -3.36 -7.14
CA ALA A 486 6.67 -2.85 -6.75
C ALA A 486 6.29 -1.60 -7.55
N SER A 487 7.26 -0.75 -7.87
CA SER A 487 7.06 0.41 -8.76
C SER A 487 6.59 0.01 -10.16
N MET A 488 6.89 -1.23 -10.58
CA MET A 488 6.54 -1.79 -11.88
C MET A 488 5.30 -2.70 -11.85
N ALA A 489 4.70 -2.92 -10.67
CA ALA A 489 3.54 -3.79 -10.50
C ALA A 489 2.23 -2.99 -10.64
N GLY A 490 1.22 -3.56 -11.29
CA GLY A 490 -0.09 -2.92 -11.44
C GLY A 490 -1.03 -3.16 -10.26
N LEU A 491 -2.15 -2.44 -10.25
CA LEU A 491 -3.26 -2.68 -9.33
C LEU A 491 -3.82 -4.10 -9.53
N GLN A 492 -4.14 -4.77 -8.43
CA GLN A 492 -4.85 -6.03 -8.43
C GLN A 492 -6.28 -5.83 -7.93
N ALA A 493 -7.21 -6.55 -8.53
CA ALA A 493 -8.57 -6.63 -8.03
C ALA A 493 -9.08 -8.07 -8.06
N GLY A 494 -9.84 -8.41 -7.04
CA GLY A 494 -10.64 -9.62 -7.00
C GLY A 494 -12.02 -9.29 -6.47
N SER A 495 -13.05 -9.94 -7.01
CA SER A 495 -14.43 -9.63 -6.64
C SER A 495 -15.26 -10.90 -6.54
N ALA A 496 -16.26 -10.87 -5.66
CA ALA A 496 -17.22 -11.94 -5.55
C ALA A 496 -18.53 -11.46 -4.93
N GLN A 497 -19.57 -12.26 -5.13
CA GLN A 497 -20.86 -12.07 -4.44
C GLN A 497 -21.27 -13.37 -3.74
N SER A 498 -21.92 -13.23 -2.59
CA SER A 498 -22.61 -14.30 -1.88
C SER A 498 -24.07 -13.94 -1.72
N ARG A 499 -24.97 -14.89 -1.99
CA ARG A 499 -26.38 -14.76 -1.63
C ARG A 499 -26.50 -14.67 -0.11
N ILE A 500 -27.42 -13.84 0.35
CA ILE A 500 -27.93 -13.80 1.71
C ILE A 500 -29.24 -14.62 1.68
N PRO A 501 -29.29 -15.80 2.30
CA PRO A 501 -30.51 -16.61 2.38
C PRO A 501 -31.73 -15.79 2.83
N PRO A 502 -32.88 -15.91 2.16
CA PRO A 502 -34.08 -15.18 2.55
C PRO A 502 -34.62 -15.70 3.87
N MET A 503 -35.06 -14.79 4.75
CA MET A 503 -35.77 -15.12 5.98
C MET A 503 -37.27 -14.88 5.80
N ILE A 504 -37.95 -15.82 5.13
CA ILE A 504 -39.41 -15.78 5.01
C ILE A 504 -40.01 -15.87 6.42
N GLY A 505 -40.96 -14.99 6.71
CA GLY A 505 -41.52 -14.79 8.05
C GLY A 505 -40.86 -13.67 8.86
N ALA A 506 -39.72 -13.13 8.43
CA ALA A 506 -39.11 -11.96 9.10
C ALA A 506 -39.87 -10.67 8.74
N HIS A 507 -39.91 -9.71 9.68
CA HIS A 507 -40.32 -8.35 9.35
C HIS A 507 -39.31 -7.69 8.41
N LEU A 508 -39.75 -6.70 7.63
CA LEU A 508 -38.87 -5.92 6.75
C LEU A 508 -38.67 -4.52 7.33
N GLN A 509 -37.44 -4.02 7.29
CA GLN A 509 -37.09 -2.75 7.90
C GLN A 509 -37.08 -1.59 6.89
N GLY A 510 -37.45 -0.38 7.35
CA GLY A 510 -37.39 0.87 6.59
C GLY A 510 -38.71 1.62 6.56
N HIS A 511 -39.80 0.97 6.11
CA HIS A 511 -41.14 1.57 6.13
C HIS A 511 -41.92 1.17 7.38
N ILE A 512 -42.23 2.14 8.24
CA ILE A 512 -42.98 1.90 9.48
C ILE A 512 -44.42 1.41 9.24
N ALA A 513 -45.01 1.77 8.10
CA ALA A 513 -46.36 1.33 7.73
C ALA A 513 -46.45 -0.15 7.35
N ARG A 514 -45.31 -0.83 7.12
CA ARG A 514 -45.32 -2.25 6.79
C ARG A 514 -45.43 -3.10 8.05
N THR A 515 -46.64 -3.61 8.30
CA THR A 515 -46.98 -4.32 9.54
C THR A 515 -46.84 -5.84 9.45
N GLY A 516 -46.89 -6.42 8.25
CA GLY A 516 -46.78 -7.87 8.06
C GLY A 516 -45.34 -8.37 7.92
N PRO A 517 -45.10 -9.66 8.17
CA PRO A 517 -43.83 -10.31 7.84
C PRO A 517 -43.70 -10.54 6.32
N ALA A 518 -42.48 -10.74 5.83
CA ALA A 518 -42.24 -11.16 4.46
C ALA A 518 -42.83 -12.54 4.18
N VAL A 519 -43.64 -12.65 3.14
CA VAL A 519 -44.32 -13.89 2.73
C VAL A 519 -43.66 -14.57 1.53
N GLN A 520 -42.77 -13.86 0.84
CA GLN A 520 -42.08 -14.35 -0.35
C GLN A 520 -40.72 -13.66 -0.56
N GLU A 521 -39.92 -14.21 -1.46
CA GLU A 521 -38.71 -13.59 -2.01
C GLU A 521 -39.00 -13.16 -3.46
N ILE A 522 -38.88 -11.86 -3.75
CA ILE A 522 -39.09 -11.28 -5.09
C ILE A 522 -37.78 -11.33 -5.90
N ASP A 523 -36.67 -10.98 -5.27
CA ASP A 523 -35.31 -11.19 -5.78
C ASP A 523 -34.30 -11.30 -4.63
N PRO A 524 -33.18 -12.00 -4.87
CA PRO A 524 -32.27 -12.36 -3.79
C PRO A 524 -31.41 -11.18 -3.32
N LEU A 525 -31.34 -11.05 -2.00
CA LEU A 525 -30.34 -10.22 -1.31
C LEU A 525 -28.93 -10.82 -1.46
N LYS A 526 -27.92 -9.96 -1.55
CA LYS A 526 -26.51 -10.35 -1.70
C LYS A 526 -25.58 -9.46 -0.89
N ALA A 527 -24.47 -10.05 -0.47
CA ALA A 527 -23.26 -9.34 -0.09
C ALA A 527 -22.27 -9.43 -1.26
N ARG A 528 -21.68 -8.30 -1.65
CA ARG A 528 -20.72 -8.19 -2.77
C ARG A 528 -19.43 -7.58 -2.24
N ALA A 529 -18.31 -8.22 -2.50
CA ALA A 529 -17.01 -7.80 -2.04
C ALA A 529 -16.09 -7.50 -3.23
N LEU A 530 -15.35 -6.41 -3.11
CA LEU A 530 -14.23 -6.05 -3.97
C LEU A 530 -12.99 -5.93 -3.08
N TRP A 531 -11.99 -6.74 -3.37
CA TRP A 531 -10.66 -6.61 -2.81
C TRP A 531 -9.77 -5.91 -3.83
N LEU A 532 -9.12 -4.83 -3.42
CA LEU A 532 -8.13 -4.09 -4.20
C LEU A 532 -6.79 -4.21 -3.50
N ALA A 533 -5.72 -4.39 -4.27
CA ALA A 533 -4.39 -4.37 -3.73
C ALA A 533 -3.38 -3.74 -4.67
N SER A 534 -2.51 -2.92 -4.10
CA SER A 534 -1.20 -2.62 -4.65
C SER A 534 -0.15 -3.45 -3.92
N PRO A 535 1.14 -3.38 -4.31
CA PRO A 535 2.21 -3.93 -3.49
C PRO A 535 2.21 -3.36 -2.06
N TRP A 536 1.76 -2.13 -1.86
CA TRP A 536 1.89 -1.42 -0.57
C TRP A 536 0.64 -1.52 0.31
N THR A 537 -0.53 -1.61 -0.32
CA THR A 537 -1.81 -1.45 0.37
C THR A 537 -2.80 -2.51 -0.10
N SER A 538 -3.67 -2.97 0.80
CA SER A 538 -4.86 -3.74 0.44
C SER A 538 -6.09 -3.11 1.08
N ILE A 539 -7.19 -3.04 0.31
CA ILE A 539 -8.47 -2.45 0.70
C ILE A 539 -9.59 -3.45 0.37
N LEU A 540 -10.56 -3.56 1.27
CA LEU A 540 -11.73 -4.40 1.09
C LEU A 540 -13.00 -3.54 1.15
N ILE A 541 -13.73 -3.49 0.04
CA ILE A 541 -15.02 -2.79 -0.06
C ILE A 541 -16.12 -3.84 -0.13
N VAL A 542 -17.09 -3.76 0.78
CA VAL A 542 -18.24 -4.65 0.84
C VAL A 542 -19.52 -3.83 0.71
N SER A 543 -20.41 -4.25 -0.18
CA SER A 543 -21.77 -3.72 -0.31
C SER A 543 -22.78 -4.83 -0.04
N ALA A 544 -23.72 -4.59 0.88
CA ALA A 544 -24.75 -5.54 1.26
C ALA A 544 -26.16 -4.99 0.98
N ASP A 545 -27.03 -5.87 0.46
CA ASP A 545 -28.44 -5.56 0.24
C ASP A 545 -29.20 -5.56 1.59
N VAL A 546 -29.04 -4.49 2.36
CA VAL A 546 -29.71 -4.20 3.65
C VAL A 546 -30.08 -2.71 3.74
N LEU A 547 -30.86 -2.32 4.76
CA LEU A 547 -31.23 -0.94 5.00
C LEU A 547 -30.02 -0.11 5.44
N GLU A 548 -29.41 -0.43 6.55
CA GLU A 548 -28.19 0.23 7.06
C GLU A 548 -27.40 -0.76 7.91
N LEU A 549 -26.25 -0.34 8.41
CA LEU A 549 -25.41 -1.14 9.29
C LEU A 549 -25.26 -0.42 10.63
N ASP A 550 -25.53 -1.12 11.72
CA ASP A 550 -25.29 -0.59 13.07
C ASP A 550 -23.79 -0.33 13.25
N THR A 551 -23.43 0.81 13.81
CA THR A 551 -22.03 1.25 13.92
C THR A 551 -21.19 0.29 14.75
N ALA A 552 -21.74 -0.21 15.87
CA ALA A 552 -21.02 -1.17 16.73
C ALA A 552 -20.89 -2.54 16.05
N TRP A 553 -21.94 -3.02 15.37
CA TRP A 553 -21.89 -4.25 14.59
C TRP A 553 -20.88 -4.16 13.44
N ALA A 554 -20.90 -3.06 12.68
CA ALA A 554 -19.98 -2.82 11.57
C ALA A 554 -18.51 -2.82 12.04
N ALA A 555 -18.21 -2.15 13.16
CA ALA A 555 -16.88 -2.17 13.77
C ALA A 555 -16.45 -3.61 14.16
N ARG A 556 -17.34 -4.39 14.80
CA ARG A 556 -17.04 -5.80 15.15
C ARG A 556 -16.76 -6.66 13.92
N VAL A 557 -17.55 -6.52 12.85
CA VAL A 557 -17.35 -7.26 11.61
C VAL A 557 -16.04 -6.86 10.93
N ARG A 558 -15.74 -5.55 10.86
CA ARG A 558 -14.46 -5.06 10.32
C ARG A 558 -13.27 -5.62 11.10
N ALA A 559 -13.33 -5.63 12.44
CA ALA A 559 -12.29 -6.23 13.28
C ALA A 559 -12.17 -7.76 13.04
N HIS A 560 -13.28 -8.47 12.83
CA HIS A 560 -13.26 -9.89 12.47
C HIS A 560 -12.58 -10.11 11.11
N LEU A 561 -12.99 -9.38 10.08
CA LEU A 561 -12.43 -9.44 8.74
C LEU A 561 -10.94 -9.06 8.75
N SER A 562 -10.56 -8.07 9.56
CA SER A 562 -9.18 -7.63 9.75
C SER A 562 -8.30 -8.76 10.25
N ARG A 563 -8.71 -9.46 11.32
CA ARG A 563 -7.98 -10.63 11.84
C ARG A 563 -7.92 -11.79 10.85
N ARG A 564 -9.02 -12.04 10.12
CA ARG A 564 -9.15 -13.18 9.20
C ARG A 564 -8.33 -13.01 7.92
N PHE A 565 -8.35 -11.81 7.35
CA PHE A 565 -7.76 -11.49 6.06
C PHE A 565 -6.49 -10.66 6.17
N HIS A 566 -6.12 -10.28 7.38
CA HIS A 566 -4.94 -9.48 7.69
C HIS A 566 -4.92 -8.18 6.87
N ILE A 567 -6.05 -7.48 6.88
CA ILE A 567 -6.22 -6.16 6.27
C ILE A 567 -6.44 -5.19 7.44
N PRO A 568 -5.74 -4.03 7.51
CA PRO A 568 -5.98 -3.05 8.57
C PRO A 568 -7.47 -2.71 8.67
N GLU A 569 -8.00 -2.54 9.88
CA GLU A 569 -9.44 -2.31 10.06
C GLU A 569 -9.91 -1.07 9.28
N GLN A 570 -9.14 0.02 9.33
CA GLN A 570 -9.37 1.24 8.53
C GLN A 570 -9.44 1.01 7.01
N HIS A 571 -8.89 -0.09 6.48
CA HIS A 571 -8.92 -0.44 5.06
C HIS A 571 -10.12 -1.33 4.67
N ILE A 572 -11.04 -1.60 5.59
CA ILE A 572 -12.23 -2.41 5.36
C ILE A 572 -13.45 -1.49 5.43
N LEU A 573 -14.18 -1.38 4.33
CA LEU A 573 -15.39 -0.58 4.21
C LEU A 573 -16.61 -1.48 4.07
N LEU A 574 -17.63 -1.27 4.91
CA LEU A 574 -18.91 -1.97 4.84
C LEU A 574 -20.00 -0.95 4.48
N SER A 575 -20.66 -1.13 3.35
CA SER A 575 -21.72 -0.26 2.84
C SER A 575 -23.04 -1.02 2.70
N ALA A 576 -24.15 -0.33 2.97
CA ALA A 576 -25.49 -0.81 2.66
C ALA A 576 -26.00 -0.19 1.35
N THR A 577 -26.77 -0.96 0.56
CA THR A 577 -27.47 -0.41 -0.61
C THR A 577 -28.72 0.40 -0.23
N HIS A 578 -29.09 0.40 1.04
CA HIS A 578 -30.24 1.08 1.61
C HIS A 578 -31.63 0.49 1.31
N VAL A 579 -31.72 -0.81 1.02
CA VAL A 579 -33.01 -1.42 0.64
C VAL A 579 -34.01 -1.49 1.80
N HIS A 580 -35.23 -1.02 1.56
CA HIS A 580 -36.34 -1.05 2.55
C HIS A 580 -37.08 -2.39 2.58
N THR A 581 -36.53 -3.45 1.98
CA THR A 581 -37.18 -4.76 1.83
C THR A 581 -36.28 -5.92 2.27
N ALA A 582 -35.37 -5.64 3.21
CA ALA A 582 -34.55 -6.63 3.90
C ALA A 582 -34.97 -6.80 5.37
N PRO A 583 -34.66 -7.94 6.02
CA PRO A 583 -34.82 -8.10 7.45
C PRO A 583 -34.02 -7.07 8.28
N PRO A 584 -34.36 -6.85 9.56
CA PRO A 584 -33.81 -5.75 10.35
C PRO A 584 -32.33 -5.94 10.68
N ALA A 585 -31.51 -4.93 10.35
CA ALA A 585 -30.07 -4.91 10.59
C ALA A 585 -29.62 -3.80 11.56
N ILE A 586 -30.49 -2.83 11.83
CA ILE A 586 -30.28 -1.74 12.81
C ILE A 586 -31.43 -1.69 13.81
N SER A 587 -31.33 -0.90 14.88
CA SER A 587 -32.49 -0.52 15.66
C SER A 587 -33.16 0.68 14.98
N LEU A 588 -34.43 0.54 14.60
CA LEU A 588 -35.19 1.60 13.93
C LEU A 588 -36.67 1.51 14.30
N ALA A 589 -37.26 2.64 14.70
CA ALA A 589 -38.66 2.76 15.09
C ALA A 589 -39.10 1.75 16.17
N GLY A 590 -38.18 1.39 17.07
CA GLY A 590 -38.42 0.40 18.13
C GLY A 590 -38.35 -1.06 17.69
N MET A 591 -38.01 -1.34 16.43
CA MET A 591 -37.69 -2.67 15.93
C MET A 591 -36.19 -2.91 16.07
N GLU A 592 -35.82 -3.91 16.87
CA GLU A 592 -34.43 -4.30 17.10
C GLU A 592 -33.85 -5.10 15.92
N PRO A 593 -32.52 -5.08 15.73
CA PRO A 593 -31.86 -5.93 14.74
C PRO A 593 -32.16 -7.42 14.97
N ASP A 594 -32.43 -8.15 13.89
CA ASP A 594 -32.61 -9.60 13.97
C ASP A 594 -31.24 -10.28 14.09
N THR A 595 -30.96 -10.86 15.26
CA THR A 595 -29.66 -11.48 15.54
C THR A 595 -29.36 -12.67 14.63
N ALA A 596 -30.37 -13.46 14.23
CA ALA A 596 -30.18 -14.57 13.32
C ALA A 596 -29.87 -14.06 11.90
N PHE A 597 -30.54 -12.98 11.47
CA PHE A 597 -30.23 -12.32 10.20
C PHE A 597 -28.81 -11.77 10.18
N LEU A 598 -28.37 -11.10 11.25
CA LEU A 598 -27.02 -10.54 11.34
C LEU A 598 -25.93 -11.62 11.22
N GLN A 599 -26.14 -12.81 11.80
CA GLN A 599 -25.21 -13.95 11.64
C GLN A 599 -25.16 -14.46 10.20
N ILE A 600 -26.31 -14.53 9.52
CA ILE A 600 -26.42 -14.93 8.12
C ILE A 600 -25.72 -13.90 7.22
N LEU A 601 -25.95 -12.61 7.48
CA LEU A 601 -25.35 -11.48 6.78
C LEU A 601 -23.82 -11.50 6.92
N GLU A 602 -23.31 -11.59 8.15
CA GLU A 602 -21.86 -11.67 8.40
C GLU A 602 -21.23 -12.87 7.68
N SER A 603 -21.89 -14.03 7.73
CA SER A 603 -21.42 -15.23 7.03
C SER A 603 -21.39 -15.04 5.50
N ALA A 604 -22.38 -14.33 4.93
CA ALA A 604 -22.39 -14.00 3.51
C ALA A 604 -21.27 -13.03 3.12
N ILE A 605 -21.01 -12.01 3.95
CA ILE A 605 -19.90 -11.07 3.79
C ILE A 605 -18.57 -11.84 3.79
N GLN A 606 -18.30 -12.65 4.82
CA GLN A 606 -17.07 -13.44 4.92
C GLN A 606 -16.85 -14.35 3.69
N ARG A 607 -17.92 -14.98 3.19
CA ARG A 607 -17.88 -15.82 1.98
C ARG A 607 -17.59 -15.02 0.71
N ALA A 608 -18.11 -13.81 0.59
CA ALA A 608 -17.83 -12.91 -0.53
C ALA A 608 -16.37 -12.45 -0.47
N CYS A 609 -15.90 -11.94 0.67
CA CYS A 609 -14.51 -11.49 0.86
C CYS A 609 -13.51 -12.61 0.57
N SER A 610 -13.74 -13.81 1.11
CA SER A 610 -12.87 -14.97 0.88
C SER A 610 -12.76 -15.35 -0.60
N ARG A 611 -13.84 -15.21 -1.37
CA ARG A 611 -13.85 -15.51 -2.81
C ARG A 611 -13.22 -14.40 -3.63
N ALA A 612 -13.46 -13.14 -3.27
CA ALA A 612 -12.87 -11.98 -3.90
C ALA A 612 -11.34 -12.06 -3.81
N MET A 613 -10.78 -12.29 -2.62
CA MET A 613 -9.34 -12.41 -2.42
C MET A 613 -8.71 -13.61 -3.14
N ARG A 614 -9.41 -14.74 -3.30
CA ARG A 614 -8.87 -15.90 -4.04
C ARG A 614 -8.88 -15.70 -5.54
N GLY A 615 -9.86 -14.97 -6.07
CA GLY A 615 -10.06 -14.76 -7.50
C GLY A 615 -9.46 -13.46 -8.02
N HIS A 616 -8.41 -12.94 -7.38
CA HIS A 616 -7.80 -11.69 -7.80
C HIS A 616 -6.92 -11.85 -9.04
N THR A 617 -6.79 -10.77 -9.79
CA THR A 617 -5.93 -10.66 -10.97
C THR A 617 -5.45 -9.22 -11.10
N PRO A 618 -4.34 -8.96 -11.80
CA PRO A 618 -4.02 -7.61 -12.22
C PRO A 618 -5.14 -6.99 -13.05
N VAL A 619 -5.41 -5.71 -12.83
CA VAL A 619 -6.47 -4.96 -13.50
C VAL A 619 -6.05 -3.53 -13.82
N ALA A 620 -6.71 -2.93 -14.80
CA ALA A 620 -6.68 -1.49 -15.04
C ALA A 620 -8.06 -0.87 -14.72
N PRO A 621 -8.11 0.26 -13.99
CA PRO A 621 -9.36 0.99 -13.75
C PRO A 621 -9.79 1.78 -15.00
N LEU A 622 -11.08 1.77 -15.30
CA LEU A 622 -11.72 2.58 -16.34
C LEU A 622 -12.88 3.37 -15.71
N PRO A 623 -12.72 4.69 -15.47
CA PRO A 623 -13.77 5.54 -14.94
C PRO A 623 -14.78 5.92 -16.03
N LEU A 624 -16.06 5.94 -15.67
CA LEU A 624 -17.17 6.37 -16.53
C LEU A 624 -18.20 7.17 -15.73
N THR A 625 -18.74 8.21 -16.35
CA THR A 625 -19.86 9.00 -15.84
C THR A 625 -20.96 9.04 -16.90
N VAL A 626 -22.19 8.75 -16.51
CA VAL A 626 -23.34 8.72 -17.43
C VAL A 626 -24.50 9.49 -16.83
N LEU A 627 -25.05 10.46 -17.57
CA LEU A 627 -26.24 11.19 -17.17
C LEU A 627 -27.50 10.34 -17.42
N VAL A 628 -28.30 10.05 -16.38
CA VAL A 628 -29.51 9.22 -16.47
C VAL A 628 -30.69 9.92 -15.77
N PRO A 629 -31.24 10.98 -16.37
CA PRO A 629 -32.30 11.78 -15.74
C PRO A 629 -33.61 11.00 -15.64
N GLY A 630 -34.47 11.41 -14.71
CA GLY A 630 -35.79 10.81 -14.51
C GLY A 630 -35.71 9.40 -13.93
N ILE A 631 -34.76 9.18 -13.01
CA ILE A 631 -34.69 8.02 -12.13
C ILE A 631 -35.11 8.43 -10.72
N GLY A 632 -34.45 9.46 -10.18
CA GLY A 632 -34.75 10.04 -8.87
C GLY A 632 -35.40 11.42 -8.99
N ILE A 633 -36.14 11.81 -7.96
CA ILE A 633 -36.68 13.15 -7.78
C ILE A 633 -36.54 13.57 -6.31
N ASN A 634 -36.24 14.84 -6.07
CA ASN A 634 -36.21 15.38 -4.71
C ASN A 634 -37.62 15.29 -4.10
N ARG A 635 -37.72 14.92 -2.82
CA ARG A 635 -38.98 14.66 -2.13
C ARG A 635 -39.41 15.77 -1.18
N ARG A 636 -38.71 16.91 -1.16
CA ARG A 636 -38.96 18.03 -0.24
C ARG A 636 -39.58 19.19 -1.02
N SER A 637 -40.91 19.31 -0.97
CA SER A 637 -41.64 20.40 -1.63
C SER A 637 -42.20 21.37 -0.60
N ILE A 638 -42.07 22.67 -0.84
CA ILE A 638 -42.62 23.71 0.04
C ILE A 638 -44.10 23.86 -0.28
N ASP A 639 -44.96 23.67 0.71
CA ASP A 639 -46.37 24.01 0.59
C ASP A 639 -46.55 25.54 0.56
N PRO A 640 -47.09 26.12 -0.53
CA PRO A 640 -47.27 27.57 -0.64
C PRO A 640 -48.20 28.17 0.42
N GLN A 641 -49.08 27.36 1.02
CA GLN A 641 -50.05 27.84 2.01
C GLN A 641 -49.46 27.90 3.42
N SER A 642 -48.86 26.81 3.89
CA SER A 642 -48.30 26.72 5.24
C SER A 642 -46.82 27.11 5.33
N GLY A 643 -46.11 27.19 4.20
CA GLY A 643 -44.66 27.37 4.14
C GLY A 643 -43.87 26.15 4.62
N ARG A 644 -44.52 25.05 4.99
CA ARG A 644 -43.88 23.84 5.52
C ARG A 644 -43.42 22.92 4.40
N ILE A 645 -42.39 22.12 4.68
CA ILE A 645 -41.97 21.04 3.79
C ILE A 645 -42.93 19.87 3.88
N LEU A 646 -43.51 19.50 2.74
CA LEU A 646 -44.29 18.27 2.54
C LEU A 646 -43.47 17.26 1.74
N MET A 647 -43.68 15.97 2.02
CA MET A 647 -43.09 14.89 1.24
C MET A 647 -43.82 14.74 -0.11
N ARG A 648 -43.49 15.60 -1.07
CA ARG A 648 -44.07 15.65 -2.42
C ARG A 648 -42.97 15.82 -3.47
N PRO A 649 -43.22 15.45 -4.74
CA PRO A 649 -42.25 15.65 -5.81
C PRO A 649 -41.78 17.11 -5.89
N ASN A 650 -40.47 17.34 -5.88
CA ASN A 650 -39.85 18.64 -6.09
C ASN A 650 -38.87 18.57 -7.29
N PRO A 651 -39.31 18.97 -8.49
CA PRO A 651 -38.45 19.00 -9.68
C PRO A 651 -37.28 19.99 -9.61
N GLU A 652 -37.41 21.06 -8.82
CA GLU A 652 -36.39 22.10 -8.64
C GLU A 652 -35.40 21.79 -7.50
N GLY A 653 -35.67 20.75 -6.71
CA GLY A 653 -34.80 20.32 -5.62
C GLY A 653 -33.56 19.59 -6.12
N ASP A 654 -32.48 19.68 -5.34
CA ASP A 654 -31.20 19.06 -5.65
C ASP A 654 -31.34 17.54 -5.83
N ARG A 655 -30.65 17.02 -6.85
CA ARG A 655 -30.50 15.59 -7.14
C ARG A 655 -29.24 15.34 -7.98
N ASP A 656 -28.65 14.16 -7.84
CA ASP A 656 -27.54 13.71 -8.70
C ASP A 656 -28.09 12.75 -9.77
N ASP A 657 -28.33 13.28 -10.97
CA ASP A 657 -28.77 12.50 -12.14
C ASP A 657 -27.60 11.73 -12.82
N GLU A 658 -26.36 11.91 -12.34
CA GLU A 658 -25.19 11.23 -12.89
C GLU A 658 -24.92 9.90 -12.16
N VAL A 659 -24.83 8.84 -12.96
CA VAL A 659 -24.41 7.52 -12.52
C VAL A 659 -22.92 7.37 -12.81
N ARG A 660 -22.14 7.05 -11.77
CA ARG A 660 -20.68 6.90 -11.87
C ARG A 660 -20.29 5.44 -11.75
N ALA A 661 -19.44 4.97 -12.64
CA ALA A 661 -18.98 3.60 -12.66
C ALA A 661 -17.45 3.54 -12.81
N LEU A 662 -16.81 2.69 -12.00
CA LEU A 662 -15.40 2.35 -12.15
C LEU A 662 -15.30 0.87 -12.49
N PHE A 663 -14.91 0.58 -13.72
CA PHE A 663 -14.68 -0.77 -14.21
C PHE A 663 -13.25 -1.20 -13.91
N PHE A 664 -13.06 -2.42 -13.43
CA PHE A 664 -11.74 -3.03 -13.27
C PHE A 664 -11.57 -4.07 -14.37
N LEU A 665 -10.65 -3.83 -15.31
CA LEU A 665 -10.47 -4.64 -16.51
C LEU A 665 -9.19 -5.46 -16.42
N ASP A 666 -9.25 -6.76 -16.71
CA ASP A 666 -8.05 -7.59 -16.79
C ASP A 666 -7.19 -7.26 -18.04
N ALA A 667 -6.05 -7.93 -18.19
CA ALA A 667 -5.15 -7.76 -19.35
C ALA A 667 -5.82 -8.09 -20.71
N ARG A 668 -6.96 -8.78 -20.71
CA ARG A 668 -7.77 -9.10 -21.90
C ARG A 668 -8.96 -8.15 -22.05
N ARG A 669 -8.97 -7.03 -21.33
CA ARG A 669 -10.04 -6.02 -21.26
C ARG A 669 -11.38 -6.57 -20.75
N LYS A 670 -11.37 -7.68 -20.01
CA LYS A 670 -12.59 -8.26 -19.43
C LYS A 670 -12.88 -7.65 -18.06
N PRO A 671 -14.12 -7.25 -17.78
CA PRO A 671 -14.51 -6.78 -16.45
C PRO A 671 -14.33 -7.87 -15.39
N VAL A 672 -13.52 -7.56 -14.38
CA VAL A 672 -13.37 -8.32 -13.13
C VAL A 672 -14.40 -7.83 -12.11
N SER A 673 -14.60 -6.52 -12.02
CA SER A 673 -15.55 -5.90 -11.09
C SER A 673 -16.03 -4.56 -11.63
N VAL A 674 -17.15 -4.08 -11.10
CA VAL A 674 -17.63 -2.71 -11.31
C VAL A 674 -18.00 -2.11 -9.96
N LEU A 675 -17.42 -0.97 -9.60
CA LEU A 675 -17.98 -0.10 -8.56
C LEU A 675 -18.99 0.82 -9.24
N LEU A 676 -20.23 0.85 -8.73
CA LEU A 676 -21.30 1.65 -9.30
C LEU A 676 -21.92 2.54 -8.23
N ASN A 677 -22.00 3.84 -8.50
CA ASN A 677 -22.53 4.84 -7.57
C ASN A 677 -23.74 5.56 -8.18
N THR A 678 -24.85 5.53 -7.44
CA THR A 678 -26.13 6.17 -7.81
C THR A 678 -26.79 6.73 -6.55
N ALA A 679 -27.40 7.92 -6.66
CA ALA A 679 -27.92 8.67 -5.52
C ALA A 679 -29.46 8.74 -5.56
N VAL A 680 -30.12 7.59 -5.45
CA VAL A 680 -31.60 7.50 -5.39
C VAL A 680 -32.04 6.47 -4.35
N HIS A 681 -32.88 6.82 -3.38
CA HIS A 681 -33.36 5.83 -2.39
C HIS A 681 -33.97 4.59 -3.06
N PRO A 682 -33.65 3.37 -2.61
CA PRO A 682 -34.28 2.15 -3.09
C PRO A 682 -35.61 1.89 -2.38
N THR A 683 -36.55 2.82 -2.58
CA THR A 683 -37.93 2.81 -2.08
C THR A 683 -38.92 2.64 -3.24
N THR A 684 -38.57 1.78 -4.21
CA THR A 684 -39.37 1.57 -5.42
C THR A 684 -40.58 0.70 -5.13
N LEU A 685 -40.48 -0.28 -4.24
CA LEU A 685 -41.60 -1.16 -3.91
C LEU A 685 -42.55 -0.53 -2.88
N SER A 686 -43.85 -0.62 -3.16
CA SER A 686 -44.92 -0.23 -2.24
C SER A 686 -44.78 -0.86 -0.85
N VAL A 687 -45.21 -0.13 0.17
CA VAL A 687 -45.33 -0.63 1.56
C VAL A 687 -46.26 -1.85 1.68
N SER A 688 -47.24 -1.98 0.79
CA SER A 688 -48.15 -3.12 0.72
C SER A 688 -47.49 -4.42 0.27
N ILE A 689 -46.30 -4.35 -0.33
CA ILE A 689 -45.54 -5.50 -0.81
C ILE A 689 -44.72 -6.09 0.34
N HIS A 690 -45.12 -7.28 0.78
CA HIS A 690 -44.47 -8.05 1.84
C HIS A 690 -43.49 -9.08 1.27
N GLY A 691 -42.54 -8.63 0.46
CA GLY A 691 -41.57 -9.50 -0.19
C GLY A 691 -40.13 -9.04 0.03
N ILE A 692 -39.22 -10.00 0.27
CA ILE A 692 -37.79 -9.72 0.33
C ILE A 692 -37.28 -9.36 -1.07
N SER A 693 -36.60 -8.23 -1.21
CA SER A 693 -36.05 -7.75 -2.47
C SER A 693 -34.79 -6.92 -2.26
N ALA A 694 -33.88 -6.97 -3.22
CA ALA A 694 -32.76 -6.05 -3.36
C ALA A 694 -33.14 -4.77 -4.15
N ASP A 695 -34.43 -4.55 -4.40
CA ASP A 695 -35.03 -3.41 -5.11
C ASP A 695 -34.34 -3.12 -6.47
N TYR A 696 -34.41 -1.90 -6.98
CA TYR A 696 -33.73 -1.49 -8.20
C TYR A 696 -32.20 -1.70 -8.13
N PRO A 697 -31.47 -1.50 -7.01
CA PRO A 697 -30.02 -1.75 -6.93
C PRO A 697 -29.65 -3.18 -7.31
N GLY A 698 -30.39 -4.16 -6.78
CA GLY A 698 -30.22 -5.57 -7.12
C GLY A 698 -30.49 -5.86 -8.59
N ARG A 699 -31.49 -5.21 -9.18
CA ARG A 699 -31.82 -5.33 -10.61
C ARG A 699 -30.75 -4.70 -11.50
N VAL A 700 -30.19 -3.54 -11.14
CA VAL A 700 -29.05 -2.93 -11.86
C VAL A 700 -27.87 -3.91 -11.91
N ALA A 701 -27.45 -4.42 -10.75
CA ALA A 701 -26.36 -5.39 -10.65
C ALA A 701 -26.61 -6.62 -11.54
N ALA A 702 -27.81 -7.19 -11.47
CA ALA A 702 -28.16 -8.40 -12.22
C ALA A 702 -28.15 -8.17 -13.74
N TYR A 703 -28.76 -7.07 -14.21
CA TYR A 703 -28.82 -6.76 -15.64
C TYR A 703 -27.44 -6.41 -16.20
N LEU A 704 -26.69 -5.55 -15.53
CA LEU A 704 -25.34 -5.17 -15.97
C LEU A 704 -24.43 -6.39 -16.01
N SER A 705 -24.39 -7.20 -14.94
CA SER A 705 -23.57 -8.42 -14.90
C SER A 705 -23.94 -9.41 -16.01
N THR A 706 -25.24 -9.55 -16.34
CA THR A 706 -25.71 -10.39 -17.46
C THR A 706 -25.24 -9.86 -18.80
N LYS A 707 -25.28 -8.55 -19.02
CA LYS A 707 -24.83 -7.90 -20.26
C LYS A 707 -23.32 -8.02 -20.43
N LEU A 708 -22.54 -7.76 -19.37
CA LEU A 708 -21.08 -7.92 -19.38
C LEU A 708 -20.67 -9.37 -19.66
N ARG A 709 -21.40 -10.36 -19.10
CA ARG A 709 -21.17 -11.79 -19.41
C ARG A 709 -21.36 -12.09 -20.89
N ARG A 710 -22.38 -11.51 -21.53
CA ARG A 710 -22.65 -11.71 -22.96
C ARG A 710 -21.60 -11.02 -23.84
N LEU A 711 -21.13 -9.83 -23.46
CA LEU A 711 -20.15 -9.06 -24.23
C LEU A 711 -18.73 -9.61 -24.10
N ALA A 712 -18.27 -9.86 -22.88
CA ALA A 712 -16.87 -10.16 -22.57
C ALA A 712 -16.62 -11.62 -22.13
N GLY A 713 -17.68 -12.45 -22.04
CA GLY A 713 -17.61 -13.81 -21.51
C GLY A 713 -17.29 -13.88 -20.02
N ALA A 714 -17.41 -12.76 -19.28
CA ALA A 714 -17.02 -12.65 -17.87
C ALA A 714 -18.20 -12.19 -17.00
N SER A 715 -18.41 -12.85 -15.86
CA SER A 715 -19.42 -12.46 -14.89
C SER A 715 -18.81 -11.58 -13.81
N ALA A 716 -18.78 -10.26 -14.04
CA ALA A 716 -18.32 -9.31 -13.03
C ALA A 716 -19.42 -9.04 -11.98
N PRO A 717 -19.14 -9.22 -10.67
CA PRO A 717 -19.91 -8.59 -9.61
C PRO A 717 -19.95 -7.07 -9.79
N VAL A 718 -21.13 -6.49 -9.58
CA VAL A 718 -21.35 -5.05 -9.56
C VAL A 718 -21.54 -4.65 -8.10
N VAL A 719 -20.53 -4.00 -7.50
CA VAL A 719 -20.57 -3.51 -6.12
C VAL A 719 -21.21 -2.13 -6.14
N LEU A 720 -22.43 -2.03 -5.59
CA LEU A 720 -23.17 -0.78 -5.55
C LEU A 720 -22.83 0.01 -4.30
N LEU A 721 -22.52 1.29 -4.49
CA LEU A 721 -22.33 2.28 -3.43
C LEU A 721 -23.46 3.29 -3.53
N GLN A 722 -24.26 3.38 -2.47
CA GLN A 722 -25.40 4.29 -2.46
C GLN A 722 -24.91 5.72 -2.24
N GLY A 723 -25.31 6.65 -3.12
CA GLY A 723 -24.90 8.05 -3.08
C GLY A 723 -25.60 8.89 -2.01
N THR A 724 -25.39 10.20 -2.04
CA THR A 724 -26.07 11.16 -1.17
C THR A 724 -27.49 11.37 -1.65
N CYS A 725 -28.44 10.62 -1.10
CA CYS A 725 -29.83 10.64 -1.55
C CYS A 725 -30.85 10.84 -0.42
N GLY A 726 -30.44 11.32 0.75
CA GLY A 726 -31.32 11.51 1.92
C GLY A 726 -32.63 12.25 1.65
N ASP A 727 -32.69 13.04 0.58
CA ASP A 727 -33.84 13.81 0.12
C ASP A 727 -34.35 13.42 -1.28
N VAL A 728 -33.87 12.31 -1.88
CA VAL A 728 -34.20 11.88 -3.24
C VAL A 728 -34.73 10.46 -3.26
N ARG A 729 -35.91 10.28 -3.88
CA ARG A 729 -36.56 8.97 -4.03
C ARG A 729 -36.86 8.64 -5.50
N PRO A 730 -37.26 7.40 -5.83
CA PRO A 730 -37.60 7.04 -7.21
C PRO A 730 -38.72 7.92 -7.75
N MET A 731 -38.56 8.39 -8.99
CA MET A 731 -39.54 9.22 -9.69
C MET A 731 -40.71 8.34 -10.19
N LEU A 732 -41.55 7.92 -9.25
CA LEU A 732 -42.82 7.23 -9.48
C LEU A 732 -43.94 8.19 -9.13
N LEU A 733 -44.57 8.76 -10.15
CA LEU A 733 -45.53 9.87 -9.99
C LEU A 733 -46.92 9.47 -10.46
N THR A 734 -47.93 10.14 -9.92
CA THR A 734 -49.30 10.11 -10.44
C THR A 734 -49.36 10.69 -11.86
N ALA A 735 -50.46 10.44 -12.58
CA ALA A 735 -50.61 10.87 -13.98
C ALA A 735 -50.49 12.40 -14.16
N ASP A 736 -50.84 13.19 -13.14
CA ASP A 736 -50.72 14.65 -13.13
C ASP A 736 -49.36 15.15 -12.62
N GLY A 737 -48.48 14.24 -12.16
CA GLY A 737 -47.14 14.54 -11.68
C GLY A 737 -47.07 15.23 -10.31
N LYS A 738 -48.21 15.43 -9.63
CA LYS A 738 -48.28 16.23 -8.39
C LYS A 738 -48.04 15.44 -7.11
N GLU A 739 -48.17 14.12 -7.18
CA GLU A 739 -48.01 13.20 -6.06
C GLU A 739 -47.14 12.00 -6.44
N PHE A 740 -46.68 11.28 -5.41
CA PHE A 740 -46.04 9.98 -5.60
C PHE A 740 -47.07 8.89 -5.89
N ALA A 741 -46.69 7.91 -6.71
CA ALA A 741 -47.49 6.72 -7.00
C ALA A 741 -46.92 5.48 -6.32
N GLU A 742 -47.78 4.50 -6.07
CA GLU A 742 -47.40 3.17 -5.58
C GLU A 742 -46.52 2.44 -6.60
N GLY A 743 -45.36 1.98 -6.16
CA GLY A 743 -44.43 1.31 -7.05
C GLY A 743 -44.54 -0.23 -7.02
N SER A 744 -44.20 -0.84 -8.15
CA SER A 744 -44.45 -2.26 -8.42
C SER A 744 -43.17 -3.05 -8.69
N THR A 745 -43.30 -4.38 -8.78
CA THR A 745 -42.17 -5.22 -9.26
C THR A 745 -41.78 -4.93 -10.72
N ALA A 746 -42.67 -4.32 -11.51
CA ALA A 746 -42.32 -3.86 -12.85
C ALA A 746 -41.42 -2.61 -12.80
N ASP A 747 -41.62 -1.74 -11.82
CA ASP A 747 -40.82 -0.52 -11.65
C ASP A 747 -39.38 -0.81 -11.25
N ILE A 748 -39.13 -1.72 -10.31
CA ILE A 748 -37.74 -2.13 -9.99
C ILE A 748 -37.02 -2.70 -11.22
N ARG A 749 -37.74 -3.43 -12.09
CA ARG A 749 -37.18 -3.96 -13.33
C ARG A 749 -36.92 -2.85 -14.33
N ARG A 750 -37.84 -1.89 -14.48
CA ARG A 750 -37.72 -0.73 -15.38
C ARG A 750 -36.55 0.17 -15.00
N LEU A 751 -36.50 0.61 -13.74
CA LEU A 751 -35.43 1.46 -13.21
C LEU A 751 -34.09 0.74 -13.27
N GLY A 752 -34.03 -0.52 -12.80
CA GLY A 752 -32.82 -1.32 -12.83
C GLY A 752 -32.28 -1.54 -14.24
N ARG A 753 -33.17 -1.77 -15.22
CA ARG A 753 -32.79 -1.92 -16.64
C ARG A 753 -32.32 -0.61 -17.25
N LYS A 754 -33.00 0.52 -16.98
CA LYS A 754 -32.65 1.84 -17.52
C LYS A 754 -31.23 2.25 -17.12
N LEU A 755 -30.91 2.16 -15.81
CA LEU A 755 -29.57 2.43 -15.28
C LEU A 755 -28.51 1.47 -15.87
N ALA A 756 -28.79 0.16 -15.85
CA ALA A 756 -27.83 -0.83 -16.34
C ALA A 756 -27.52 -0.68 -17.83
N ILE A 757 -28.50 -0.34 -18.67
CA ILE A 757 -28.30 -0.13 -20.11
C ILE A 757 -27.46 1.12 -20.35
N ALA A 758 -27.78 2.23 -19.67
CA ALA A 758 -27.03 3.48 -19.84
C ALA A 758 -25.53 3.30 -19.54
N VAL A 759 -25.20 2.63 -18.44
CA VAL A 759 -23.82 2.32 -18.06
C VAL A 759 -23.16 1.33 -19.03
N TYR A 760 -23.90 0.30 -19.45
CA TYR A 760 -23.38 -0.70 -20.39
C TYR A 760 -23.09 -0.11 -21.77
N ASP A 761 -23.96 0.76 -22.27
CA ASP A 761 -23.80 1.38 -23.59
C ASP A 761 -22.56 2.28 -23.60
N GLU A 762 -22.35 3.08 -22.54
CA GLU A 762 -21.16 3.92 -22.42
C GLU A 762 -19.88 3.09 -22.25
N PHE A 763 -19.91 2.03 -21.45
CA PHE A 763 -18.80 1.09 -21.35
C PHE A 763 -18.47 0.43 -22.69
N SER A 764 -19.49 0.05 -23.47
CA SER A 764 -19.31 -0.57 -24.78
C SER A 764 -18.68 0.39 -25.79
N LYS A 765 -19.03 1.69 -25.74
CA LYS A 765 -18.37 2.72 -26.55
C LYS A 765 -16.90 2.88 -26.15
N ALA A 766 -16.62 2.99 -24.85
CA ALA A 766 -15.27 3.14 -24.32
C ALA A 766 -14.34 1.97 -24.66
N LEU A 767 -14.87 0.73 -24.69
CA LEU A 767 -14.09 -0.43 -25.14
C LEU A 767 -13.72 -0.39 -26.62
N ASN A 768 -14.59 0.17 -27.46
CA ASN A 768 -14.42 0.19 -28.92
C ASN A 768 -13.51 1.34 -29.41
N SER A 769 -13.29 2.38 -28.60
CA SER A 769 -12.56 3.59 -29.01
C SER A 769 -11.04 3.44 -29.08
N ASN A 770 -10.51 2.21 -29.05
CA ASN A 770 -9.07 1.91 -29.04
C ASN A 770 -8.26 2.67 -27.96
N PHE A 771 -8.94 3.16 -26.91
CA PHE A 771 -8.31 3.93 -25.85
C PHE A 771 -7.19 3.09 -25.21
N PRO A 772 -5.99 3.66 -25.03
CA PRO A 772 -4.99 3.05 -24.17
C PRO A 772 -5.63 2.92 -22.79
N LEU A 773 -5.59 1.72 -22.20
CA LEU A 773 -5.87 1.63 -20.78
C LEU A 773 -4.80 2.48 -20.09
N PRO A 774 -5.17 3.39 -19.17
CA PRO A 774 -4.18 4.16 -18.44
C PRO A 774 -3.17 3.18 -17.83
N ALA A 775 -1.88 3.51 -17.95
CA ALA A 775 -0.82 2.76 -17.30
C ALA A 775 -1.21 2.62 -15.83
N CYS A 776 -1.24 1.38 -15.34
CA CYS A 776 -1.83 1.12 -14.04
C CYS A 776 -0.84 1.57 -12.97
N GLU A 777 -1.02 2.80 -12.48
CA GLU A 777 -0.28 3.32 -11.35
C GLU A 777 -0.50 2.39 -10.13
N PRO A 778 0.58 1.98 -9.43
CA PRO A 778 0.48 1.13 -8.24
C PRO A 778 -0.12 1.85 -7.01
N HIS A 779 -0.62 3.09 -7.16
CA HIS A 779 -1.02 3.90 -6.03
C HIS A 779 -2.41 3.52 -5.53
N LEU A 780 -2.45 2.91 -4.35
CA LEU A 780 -3.67 2.63 -3.62
C LEU A 780 -3.47 3.17 -2.21
N THR A 781 -4.18 4.23 -1.87
CA THR A 781 -4.08 4.88 -0.55
C THR A 781 -5.46 5.04 0.07
N ILE A 782 -5.50 5.06 1.38
CA ILE A 782 -6.71 5.31 2.14
C ILE A 782 -6.39 6.12 3.40
N ALA A 783 -7.18 7.15 3.63
CA ALA A 783 -7.20 7.89 4.87
C ALA A 783 -8.57 7.70 5.54
N SER A 784 -8.60 7.75 6.87
CA SER A 784 -9.84 7.67 7.65
C SER A 784 -9.77 8.55 8.88
N THR A 785 -10.91 9.11 9.27
CA THR A 785 -11.08 9.89 10.49
C THR A 785 -12.44 9.58 11.11
N THR A 786 -12.56 9.73 12.42
CA THR A 786 -13.86 9.62 13.11
C THR A 786 -14.14 10.96 13.76
N LEU A 787 -15.31 11.54 13.46
CA LEU A 787 -15.74 12.81 14.06
C LEU A 787 -16.93 12.57 14.98
N GLU A 788 -16.98 13.32 16.06
CA GLU A 788 -18.16 13.42 16.93
C GLU A 788 -19.09 14.49 16.37
N LEU A 789 -20.19 14.08 15.73
CA LEU A 789 -21.15 15.01 15.13
C LEU A 789 -22.08 15.55 16.22
N PRO A 790 -22.16 16.88 16.42
CA PRO A 790 -22.98 17.47 17.47
C PRO A 790 -24.47 17.28 17.18
N LEU A 791 -25.24 17.05 18.24
CA LEU A 791 -26.70 17.08 18.22
C LEU A 791 -27.20 18.48 18.60
N GLU A 792 -28.39 18.84 18.15
CA GLU A 792 -29.05 20.07 18.59
C GLU A 792 -29.32 20.06 20.11
N PRO A 793 -29.48 21.25 20.73
CA PRO A 793 -29.90 21.34 22.13
C PRO A 793 -31.16 20.53 22.39
N LEU A 794 -31.15 19.77 23.48
CA LEU A 794 -32.26 18.91 23.83
C LEU A 794 -33.41 19.69 24.45
N PRO A 795 -34.66 19.24 24.25
CA PRO A 795 -35.79 19.79 24.98
C PRO A 795 -35.60 19.59 26.48
N PHE A 796 -36.10 20.53 27.29
CA PHE A 796 -36.10 20.37 28.75
C PHE A 796 -36.95 19.15 29.15
N ARG A 797 -36.65 18.54 30.30
CA ARG A 797 -37.38 17.35 30.77
C ARG A 797 -38.89 17.59 30.84
N GLU A 798 -39.30 18.79 31.26
CA GLU A 798 -40.70 19.22 31.34
C GLU A 798 -41.35 19.30 29.96
N GLU A 799 -40.64 19.82 28.97
CA GLU A 799 -41.11 19.92 27.58
C GLU A 799 -41.29 18.52 26.96
N LEU A 800 -40.32 17.62 27.18
CA LEU A 800 -40.42 16.23 26.75
C LEU A 800 -41.56 15.49 27.45
N CYS A 801 -41.78 15.73 28.76
CA CYS A 801 -42.94 15.20 29.49
C CYS A 801 -44.25 15.69 28.86
N GLY A 802 -44.34 16.98 28.53
CA GLY A 802 -45.49 17.56 27.84
C GLY A 802 -45.74 16.92 26.47
N LEU A 803 -44.70 16.74 25.66
CA LEU A 803 -44.79 16.05 24.37
C LEU A 803 -45.27 14.61 24.53
N VAL A 804 -44.69 13.84 25.45
CA VAL A 804 -45.11 12.46 25.72
C VAL A 804 -46.55 12.39 26.21
N GLN A 805 -47.00 13.30 27.07
CA GLN A 805 -48.39 13.40 27.52
C GLN A 805 -49.34 13.76 26.37
N SER A 806 -48.95 14.67 25.48
CA SER A 806 -49.73 15.06 24.31
C SER A 806 -49.96 13.86 23.38
N TRP A 807 -48.89 13.13 23.02
CA TRP A 807 -48.99 11.93 22.20
C TRP A 807 -49.75 10.80 22.89
N GLN A 808 -49.66 10.67 24.22
CA GLN A 808 -50.46 9.70 24.97
C GLN A 808 -51.95 10.02 24.92
N THR A 809 -52.29 11.30 24.95
CA THR A 809 -53.69 11.78 24.86
C THR A 809 -54.22 11.59 23.45
N GLU A 810 -53.43 11.96 22.43
CA GLU A 810 -53.76 11.73 21.03
C GLU A 810 -53.90 10.25 20.69
N ALA A 811 -53.05 9.39 21.24
CA ALA A 811 -53.14 7.93 21.03
C ALA A 811 -54.42 7.31 21.66
N ARG A 812 -55.10 8.02 22.56
CA ARG A 812 -56.40 7.62 23.14
C ARG A 812 -57.59 8.18 22.36
N ALA A 813 -57.38 9.18 21.49
CA ALA A 813 -58.44 9.74 20.65
C ALA A 813 -58.77 8.77 19.49
N LYS A 814 -60.01 8.82 18.98
CA LYS A 814 -60.38 8.04 17.78
C LYS A 814 -59.50 8.49 16.60
N PRO A 815 -58.98 7.56 15.77
CA PRO A 815 -58.25 7.93 14.57
C PRO A 815 -59.16 8.79 13.68
N ALA A 816 -58.64 9.92 13.17
CA ALA A 816 -59.37 10.72 12.20
C ALA A 816 -59.55 9.93 10.90
N GLU A 817 -60.70 10.06 10.24
CA GLU A 817 -60.87 9.57 8.87
C GLU A 817 -60.03 10.46 7.94
N TYR A 818 -58.93 9.92 7.44
CA TYR A 818 -58.07 10.62 6.48
C TYR A 818 -58.50 10.28 5.06
N ALA A 819 -58.52 11.29 4.19
CA ALA A 819 -58.71 11.11 2.75
C ALA A 819 -57.62 10.18 2.18
N HIS A 820 -57.99 9.37 1.18
CA HIS A 820 -57.11 8.42 0.50
C HIS A 820 -55.96 9.13 -0.25
N ASP A 821 -54.87 9.45 0.44
CA ASP A 821 -53.64 10.01 -0.14
C ASP A 821 -52.42 9.10 0.12
N PHE A 822 -51.41 9.17 -0.76
CA PHE A 822 -50.17 8.37 -0.73
C PHE A 822 -49.49 8.32 0.65
N LEU A 823 -49.52 9.44 1.38
CA LEU A 823 -48.98 9.57 2.74
C LEU A 823 -49.72 8.69 3.76
N ALA A 824 -51.05 8.54 3.66
CA ALA A 824 -51.83 7.71 4.57
C ALA A 824 -51.51 6.21 4.41
N ALA A 825 -51.10 5.79 3.21
CA ALA A 825 -50.67 4.42 2.95
C ALA A 825 -49.24 4.14 3.47
N HIS A 826 -48.34 5.14 3.39
CA HIS A 826 -46.90 4.98 3.66
C HIS A 826 -46.45 5.40 5.07
N ASP A 827 -47.21 6.28 5.73
CA ASP A 827 -47.01 6.71 7.11
C ASP A 827 -48.18 6.25 7.96
N ASN A 828 -48.04 5.08 8.60
CA ASN A 828 -49.01 4.65 9.60
C ASN A 828 -48.82 5.51 10.85
N GLN A 829 -49.64 6.57 10.95
CA GLN A 829 -49.57 7.58 12.01
C GLN A 829 -49.67 6.97 13.41
N ASP A 830 -50.43 5.89 13.59
CA ASP A 830 -50.54 5.21 14.88
C ASP A 830 -49.24 4.49 15.26
N LEU A 831 -48.58 3.84 14.31
CA LEU A 831 -47.28 3.20 14.54
C LEU A 831 -46.17 4.24 14.74
N LEU A 832 -46.20 5.34 13.98
CA LEU A 832 -45.29 6.47 14.16
C LEU A 832 -45.43 7.06 15.57
N LYS A 833 -46.66 7.31 16.01
CA LYS A 833 -46.95 7.78 17.38
C LYS A 833 -46.49 6.78 18.42
N LYS A 834 -46.72 5.47 18.23
CA LYS A 834 -46.21 4.43 19.14
C LYS A 834 -44.68 4.43 19.22
N ALA A 835 -43.99 4.58 18.09
CA ALA A 835 -42.54 4.68 18.06
C ALA A 835 -42.06 5.95 18.79
N PHE A 836 -42.68 7.10 18.57
CA PHE A 836 -42.35 8.36 19.27
C PHE A 836 -42.65 8.28 20.77
N LEU A 837 -43.75 7.65 21.16
CA LEU A 837 -44.07 7.40 22.57
C LEU A 837 -43.05 6.50 23.24
N LYS A 838 -42.61 5.43 22.56
CA LYS A 838 -41.54 4.56 23.06
C LYS A 838 -40.24 5.36 23.21
N TRP A 839 -39.82 6.05 22.17
CA TRP A 839 -38.63 6.91 22.17
C TRP A 839 -38.66 7.91 23.33
N GLY A 840 -39.75 8.68 23.48
CA GLY A 840 -39.85 9.72 24.49
C GLY A 840 -39.86 9.15 25.91
N ARG A 841 -40.48 7.99 26.12
CA ARG A 841 -40.43 7.26 27.41
C ARG A 841 -39.03 6.77 27.73
N ASP A 842 -38.37 6.13 26.76
CA ASP A 842 -37.00 5.63 26.93
C ASP A 842 -36.02 6.78 27.24
N LEU A 843 -36.20 7.93 26.59
CA LEU A 843 -35.40 9.13 26.82
C LEU A 843 -35.68 9.76 28.19
N LEU A 844 -36.94 9.79 28.65
CA LEU A 844 -37.28 10.27 30.00
C LEU A 844 -36.77 9.35 31.12
N ASP A 845 -36.75 8.04 30.87
CA ASP A 845 -36.34 7.02 31.84
C ASP A 845 -34.81 6.97 32.00
N LYS A 846 -34.06 7.10 30.90
CA LYS A 846 -32.60 6.86 30.88
C LYS A 846 -31.75 8.09 30.57
N GLY A 847 -32.38 9.14 30.03
CA GLY A 847 -31.66 10.30 29.52
C GLY A 847 -31.42 11.39 30.56
N PHE A 848 -32.10 11.36 31.71
CA PHE A 848 -32.06 12.44 32.71
C PHE A 848 -31.69 11.92 34.10
N ASP A 849 -30.94 12.71 34.86
CA ASP A 849 -30.67 12.45 36.28
C ASP A 849 -31.83 12.87 37.21
N GLU A 850 -31.64 12.67 38.51
CA GLU A 850 -32.62 13.03 39.55
C GLU A 850 -32.90 14.54 39.60
N GLN A 851 -31.96 15.37 39.14
CA GLN A 851 -32.09 16.83 39.07
C GLN A 851 -32.74 17.29 37.75
N GLY A 852 -33.10 16.36 36.86
CA GLY A 852 -33.73 16.65 35.58
C GLY A 852 -32.76 17.14 34.50
N SER A 853 -31.45 16.99 34.70
CA SER A 853 -30.42 17.33 33.71
C SER A 853 -30.17 16.16 32.77
N TYR A 854 -30.01 16.45 31.48
CA TYR A 854 -29.72 15.40 30.50
C TYR A 854 -28.28 14.87 30.63
N ILE A 855 -28.15 13.56 30.80
CA ILE A 855 -26.90 12.81 31.03
C ILE A 855 -26.50 11.89 29.87
N GLY A 856 -27.29 11.83 28.80
CA GLY A 856 -26.98 11.00 27.63
C GLY A 856 -25.95 11.64 26.68
N PRO A 857 -25.68 10.99 25.53
CA PRO A 857 -24.75 11.50 24.53
C PRO A 857 -25.27 12.80 23.88
N ARG A 858 -24.34 13.73 23.62
CA ARG A 858 -24.58 15.01 22.92
C ARG A 858 -23.99 15.04 21.52
N THR A 859 -23.31 13.97 21.15
CA THR A 859 -22.70 13.76 19.84
C THR A 859 -22.99 12.35 19.34
N VAL A 860 -22.81 12.14 18.04
CA VAL A 860 -22.84 10.81 17.42
C VAL A 860 -21.52 10.59 16.69
N SER A 861 -20.85 9.49 16.99
CA SER A 861 -19.58 9.12 16.36
C SER A 861 -19.79 8.71 14.90
N ALA A 862 -19.05 9.35 13.99
CA ALA A 862 -19.21 9.22 12.55
C ALA A 862 -17.88 8.90 11.85
N PRO A 863 -17.70 7.68 11.32
CA PRO A 863 -16.48 7.31 10.59
C PRO A 863 -16.50 7.78 9.13
N PHE A 864 -15.49 8.53 8.72
CA PHE A 864 -15.26 8.98 7.35
C PHE A 864 -14.00 8.32 6.77
N SER A 865 -14.02 8.01 5.48
CA SER A 865 -12.86 7.47 4.78
C SER A 865 -12.78 8.03 3.35
N LEU A 866 -11.55 8.16 2.84
CA LEU A 866 -11.29 8.49 1.45
C LEU A 866 -10.25 7.52 0.89
N ILE A 867 -10.61 6.83 -0.19
CA ILE A 867 -9.70 5.97 -0.97
C ILE A 867 -9.26 6.73 -2.21
N SER A 868 -7.97 6.67 -2.55
CA SER A 868 -7.48 6.98 -3.90
C SER A 868 -7.04 5.70 -4.61
N ILE A 869 -7.49 5.54 -5.85
CA ILE A 869 -7.19 4.44 -6.77
C ILE A 869 -6.43 5.04 -7.96
N GLY A 870 -5.15 5.31 -7.74
CA GLY A 870 -4.28 6.04 -8.65
C GLY A 870 -4.88 7.36 -9.14
N SER A 871 -4.53 7.74 -10.35
CA SER A 871 -5.15 8.85 -11.07
C SER A 871 -6.59 8.58 -11.57
N ALA A 872 -7.12 7.36 -11.41
CA ALA A 872 -8.39 6.98 -12.03
C ALA A 872 -9.64 7.39 -11.22
N ALA A 873 -9.61 7.22 -9.89
CA ALA A 873 -10.78 7.46 -9.06
C ALA A 873 -10.45 7.69 -7.58
N MET A 874 -11.37 8.38 -6.90
CA MET A 874 -11.43 8.45 -5.45
C MET A 874 -12.81 8.00 -4.94
N VAL A 875 -12.84 7.34 -3.78
CA VAL A 875 -14.08 6.89 -3.13
C VAL A 875 -14.17 7.52 -1.73
N PHE A 876 -15.05 8.50 -1.57
CA PHE A 876 -15.36 9.09 -0.27
C PHE A 876 -16.53 8.36 0.38
N THR A 877 -16.41 8.02 1.66
CA THR A 877 -17.46 7.32 2.39
C THR A 877 -17.83 8.04 3.67
N LEU A 878 -19.14 8.07 3.97
CA LEU A 878 -19.71 8.64 5.18
C LEU A 878 -20.86 7.75 5.71
N PRO A 879 -21.18 7.82 7.02
CA PRO A 879 -22.30 7.08 7.59
C PRO A 879 -23.63 7.80 7.33
N GLY A 880 -24.73 7.06 7.32
CA GLY A 880 -26.09 7.63 7.24
C GLY A 880 -26.50 8.27 5.91
N GLU A 881 -27.55 9.10 5.97
CA GLU A 881 -28.33 9.59 4.83
C GLU A 881 -28.07 11.07 4.52
N ALA A 882 -26.98 11.38 3.82
CA ALA A 882 -26.70 12.76 3.42
C ALA A 882 -27.56 13.26 2.25
N PHE A 883 -27.95 14.52 2.32
CA PHE A 883 -28.72 15.20 1.26
C PHE A 883 -27.89 15.36 -0.02
N SER A 884 -28.59 15.39 -1.15
CA SER A 884 -28.00 15.49 -2.49
C SER A 884 -27.14 16.75 -2.65
N ALA A 885 -27.57 17.86 -2.06
CA ALA A 885 -26.84 19.12 -2.04
C ALA A 885 -25.45 19.00 -1.40
N ILE A 886 -25.30 18.21 -0.32
CA ILE A 886 -23.99 17.97 0.32
C ILE A 886 -23.06 17.24 -0.66
N GLY A 887 -23.57 16.22 -1.37
CA GLY A 887 -22.83 15.52 -2.43
C GLY A 887 -22.36 16.47 -3.54
N ALA A 888 -23.24 17.37 -4.00
CA ALA A 888 -22.88 18.38 -4.99
C ALA A 888 -21.76 19.31 -4.49
N ARG A 889 -21.84 19.79 -3.24
CA ARG A 889 -20.79 20.64 -2.64
C ARG A 889 -19.46 19.93 -2.50
N LEU A 890 -19.46 18.64 -2.12
CA LEU A 890 -18.24 17.81 -2.08
C LEU A 890 -17.59 17.68 -3.46
N ARG A 891 -18.39 17.49 -4.51
CA ARG A 891 -17.90 17.46 -5.91
C ARG A 891 -17.32 18.80 -6.34
N THR A 892 -17.92 19.92 -5.95
CA THR A 892 -17.37 21.25 -6.21
C THR A 892 -16.01 21.43 -5.55
N ILE A 893 -15.89 21.11 -4.26
CA ILE A 893 -14.60 21.17 -3.52
C ILE A 893 -13.54 20.31 -4.22
N PHE A 894 -13.91 19.10 -4.63
CA PHE A 894 -13.00 18.20 -5.33
C PHE A 894 -12.57 18.78 -6.69
N ALA A 895 -13.50 19.29 -7.48
CA ALA A 895 -13.20 19.88 -8.78
C ALA A 895 -12.35 21.15 -8.69
N GLU A 896 -12.54 21.97 -7.64
CA GLU A 896 -11.69 23.12 -7.34
C GLU A 896 -10.27 22.66 -6.98
N LYS A 897 -10.15 21.68 -6.07
CA LYS A 897 -8.85 21.17 -5.62
C LYS A 897 -8.03 20.56 -6.77
N MET A 898 -8.69 19.86 -7.69
CA MET A 898 -8.03 19.25 -8.86
C MET A 898 -7.67 20.28 -9.96
N LYS A 899 -8.18 21.52 -9.87
CA LYS A 899 -7.85 22.62 -10.80
C LYS A 899 -6.77 23.54 -10.27
N GLU A 900 -6.45 23.52 -8.98
CA GLU A 900 -5.37 24.31 -8.40
C GLU A 900 -4.06 23.99 -9.14
N PRO A 901 -3.40 24.97 -9.80
CA PRO A 901 -2.07 24.75 -10.33
C PRO A 901 -1.19 24.40 -9.14
N GLY A 902 -0.58 23.22 -9.14
CA GLY A 902 0.25 22.75 -8.04
C GLY A 902 1.21 23.86 -7.63
N ASP A 903 1.11 24.31 -6.38
CA ASP A 903 1.93 25.36 -5.81
C ASP A 903 3.38 24.87 -5.77
N GLN A 904 4.08 25.05 -6.89
CA GLN A 904 5.53 25.01 -6.94
C GLN A 904 5.99 26.23 -6.15
N GLY A 905 6.44 25.98 -4.92
CA GLY A 905 7.26 26.91 -4.19
C GLY A 905 8.58 27.17 -4.92
N THR A 906 8.57 27.94 -6.00
CA THR A 906 9.68 28.80 -6.45
C THR A 906 9.13 29.94 -7.30
N ASN A 907 9.29 31.15 -6.78
CA ASN A 907 8.95 32.41 -7.41
C ASN A 907 9.83 32.64 -8.66
N ARG A 908 9.33 32.38 -9.89
CA ARG A 908 9.94 32.89 -11.14
C ARG A 908 8.87 33.31 -12.16
N ALA A 909 9.14 34.46 -12.76
CA ALA A 909 8.28 35.26 -13.65
C ALA A 909 7.89 34.54 -14.97
N PRO A 910 6.82 34.99 -15.67
CA PRO A 910 6.24 34.27 -16.80
C PRO A 910 6.99 34.58 -18.10
N SER A 911 7.43 33.55 -18.81
CA SER A 911 7.86 33.69 -20.21
C SER A 911 7.42 32.50 -21.05
N GLY A 912 6.76 32.80 -22.18
CA GLY A 912 6.72 31.93 -23.35
C GLY A 912 5.53 30.99 -23.44
N HIS A 913 4.67 31.24 -24.44
CA HIS A 913 3.57 30.38 -24.86
C HIS A 913 4.01 28.93 -25.09
N ARG A 914 3.60 28.00 -24.22
CA ARG A 914 3.59 26.56 -24.47
C ARG A 914 2.18 26.16 -24.91
N ALA A 915 2.08 25.41 -26.00
CA ALA A 915 0.84 24.76 -26.41
C ALA A 915 0.33 23.86 -25.27
N PRO A 916 -0.99 23.77 -25.03
CA PRO A 916 -1.53 22.95 -23.94
C PRO A 916 -1.26 21.48 -24.25
N SER A 917 -0.27 20.89 -23.56
CA SER A 917 -0.23 19.43 -23.38
C SER A 917 -1.51 19.06 -22.64
N ALA A 918 -2.33 18.18 -23.21
CA ALA A 918 -3.59 17.77 -22.61
C ALA A 918 -3.36 17.29 -21.17
N SER A 919 -3.72 18.11 -20.18
CA SER A 919 -3.71 17.69 -18.78
C SER A 919 -4.62 16.47 -18.65
N PRO A 920 -4.21 15.42 -17.92
CA PRO A 920 -5.07 14.26 -17.69
C PRO A 920 -6.39 14.73 -17.06
N ALA A 921 -7.50 14.13 -17.50
CA ALA A 921 -8.80 14.42 -16.92
C ALA A 921 -8.77 14.12 -15.41
N PRO A 922 -9.45 14.92 -14.56
CA PRO A 922 -9.43 14.71 -13.12
C PRO A 922 -10.02 13.34 -12.74
N PRO A 923 -9.57 12.74 -11.61
CA PRO A 923 -10.05 11.44 -11.17
C PRO A 923 -11.57 11.43 -10.94
N LEU A 924 -12.20 10.28 -11.14
CA LEU A 924 -13.63 10.10 -10.85
C LEU A 924 -13.89 10.08 -9.33
N LEU A 925 -14.68 11.01 -8.81
CA LEU A 925 -15.13 10.97 -7.40
C LEU A 925 -16.43 10.16 -7.23
N LEU A 926 -16.37 9.06 -6.48
CA LEU A 926 -17.54 8.32 -5.98
C LEU A 926 -17.81 8.73 -4.54
N ILE A 927 -19.07 8.97 -4.19
CA ILE A 927 -19.48 9.32 -2.82
C ILE A 927 -20.44 8.24 -2.34
N SER A 928 -20.09 7.51 -1.29
CA SER A 928 -20.96 6.51 -0.66
C SER A 928 -21.48 7.01 0.69
N GLY A 929 -22.79 7.19 0.78
CA GLY A 929 -23.49 7.15 2.05
C GLY A 929 -23.50 5.74 2.64
N TYR A 930 -24.14 5.60 3.80
CA TYR A 930 -24.47 4.31 4.39
C TYR A 930 -23.25 3.38 4.63
N CYS A 931 -22.10 3.97 4.95
CA CYS A 931 -20.84 3.24 5.11
C CYS A 931 -20.34 3.25 6.55
N ASN A 932 -19.87 2.09 7.01
CA ASN A 932 -19.25 1.83 8.33
C ASN A 932 -20.11 2.15 9.56
N GLY A 933 -21.38 2.48 9.37
CA GLY A 933 -22.30 2.77 10.46
C GLY A 933 -23.50 3.57 9.99
N THR A 934 -24.29 3.99 10.98
CA THR A 934 -25.46 4.85 10.81
C THR A 934 -25.41 6.01 11.81
N VAL A 935 -25.84 7.18 11.35
CA VAL A 935 -26.07 8.36 12.19
C VAL A 935 -27.45 9.00 11.91
N GLY A 936 -28.31 8.30 11.17
CA GLY A 936 -29.54 8.86 10.62
C GLY A 936 -29.30 9.83 9.46
N TYR A 937 -30.17 10.84 9.33
CA TYR A 937 -30.11 11.83 8.26
C TYR A 937 -29.04 12.90 8.50
N MET A 938 -28.37 13.32 7.43
CA MET A 938 -27.51 14.52 7.41
C MET A 938 -28.09 15.57 6.43
N PRO A 939 -29.01 16.43 6.91
CA PRO A 939 -29.54 17.54 6.13
C PRO A 939 -28.50 18.65 5.92
N THR A 940 -28.74 19.52 4.93
CA THR A 940 -28.00 20.79 4.82
C THR A 940 -28.35 21.72 5.97
N ALA A 941 -27.47 22.67 6.31
CA ALA A 941 -27.76 23.68 7.33
C ALA A 941 -29.05 24.47 7.01
N GLN A 942 -29.31 24.74 5.72
CA GLN A 942 -30.53 25.40 5.27
C GLN A 942 -31.78 24.56 5.52
N ALA A 943 -31.71 23.23 5.36
CA ALA A 943 -32.86 22.35 5.56
C ALA A 943 -33.43 22.43 6.99
N PHE A 944 -32.60 22.74 8.00
CA PHE A 944 -33.06 22.96 9.37
C PHE A 944 -34.03 24.13 9.50
N THR A 945 -33.83 25.19 8.73
CA THR A 945 -34.75 26.35 8.71
C THR A 945 -36.07 26.07 8.00
N GLN A 946 -36.09 25.05 7.13
CA GLN A 946 -37.26 24.65 6.35
C GLN A 946 -38.08 23.55 7.04
N GLY A 947 -37.45 22.79 7.95
CA GLY A 947 -38.08 21.66 8.63
C GLY A 947 -38.30 20.45 7.73
N GLY A 948 -39.39 19.71 7.98
CA GLY A 948 -39.75 18.49 7.28
C GLY A 948 -39.24 17.20 7.96
N TYR A 949 -39.62 16.05 7.40
CA TYR A 949 -39.46 14.73 8.02
C TYR A 949 -38.03 14.43 8.50
N GLU A 950 -37.03 14.64 7.64
CA GLU A 950 -35.63 14.29 7.91
C GLU A 950 -35.04 15.09 9.08
N VAL A 951 -35.50 16.32 9.28
CA VAL A 951 -35.04 17.26 10.31
C VAL A 951 -35.87 17.11 11.59
N GLU A 952 -37.20 17.17 11.46
CA GLU A 952 -38.09 17.36 12.59
C GLU A 952 -38.42 16.06 13.33
N SER A 953 -38.28 14.90 12.66
CA SER A 953 -38.89 13.65 13.14
C SER A 953 -38.08 12.38 12.99
N ALA A 954 -37.29 12.23 11.92
CA ALA A 954 -36.61 10.97 11.62
C ALA A 954 -35.63 10.53 12.72
N TYR A 955 -34.94 11.47 13.38
CA TYR A 955 -33.98 11.18 14.45
C TYR A 955 -34.58 10.36 15.61
N ARG A 956 -35.88 10.54 15.89
CA ARG A 956 -36.61 9.78 16.93
C ARG A 956 -36.73 8.30 16.55
N LEU A 957 -36.87 8.00 15.26
CA LEU A 957 -36.92 6.63 14.76
C LEU A 957 -35.56 5.95 14.88
N TYR A 958 -34.47 6.69 14.69
CA TYR A 958 -33.11 6.23 14.92
C TYR A 958 -32.73 6.14 16.41
N GLY A 959 -33.65 6.49 17.33
CA GLY A 959 -33.38 6.48 18.77
C GLY A 959 -32.47 7.62 19.24
N LEU A 960 -32.17 8.60 18.38
CA LEU A 960 -31.37 9.77 18.76
C LEU A 960 -32.18 10.72 19.64
N PRO A 961 -31.54 11.41 20.59
CA PRO A 961 -32.25 12.27 21.55
C PRO A 961 -32.65 13.63 20.92
N ALA A 962 -31.92 14.07 19.89
CA ALA A 962 -32.16 15.28 19.09
C ALA A 962 -31.71 15.02 17.64
N PRO A 963 -32.08 15.86 16.65
CA PRO A 963 -31.46 15.80 15.33
C PRO A 963 -29.98 16.22 15.41
N LEU A 964 -29.19 15.87 14.38
CA LEU A 964 -27.86 16.43 14.19
C LEU A 964 -27.93 17.96 14.09
N SER A 965 -26.87 18.65 14.51
CA SER A 965 -26.79 20.12 14.42
C SER A 965 -26.57 20.58 12.97
N PRO A 966 -27.06 21.78 12.57
CA PRO A 966 -26.74 22.39 11.28
C PRO A 966 -25.23 22.48 10.97
N SER A 967 -24.39 22.54 12.01
CA SER A 967 -22.93 22.52 11.89
C SER A 967 -22.37 21.20 11.33
N THR A 968 -23.16 20.12 11.30
CA THR A 968 -22.78 18.84 10.70
C THR A 968 -22.36 18.98 9.25
N GLU A 969 -23.05 19.82 8.47
CA GLU A 969 -22.70 20.04 7.07
C GLU A 969 -21.26 20.56 6.92
N SER A 970 -20.86 21.56 7.70
CA SER A 970 -19.50 22.10 7.62
C SER A 970 -18.45 21.09 8.11
N LEU A 971 -18.76 20.27 9.12
CA LEU A 971 -17.91 19.19 9.59
C LEU A 971 -17.67 18.13 8.52
N VAL A 972 -18.71 17.69 7.79
CA VAL A 972 -18.58 16.73 6.68
C VAL A 972 -17.68 17.30 5.57
N LEU A 973 -17.90 18.56 5.18
CA LEU A 973 -17.08 19.21 4.15
C LEU A 973 -15.62 19.40 4.61
N SER A 974 -15.40 19.68 5.90
CA SER A 974 -14.06 19.79 6.49
C SER A 974 -13.33 18.44 6.55
N ALA A 975 -14.04 17.38 6.96
CA ALA A 975 -13.53 16.01 6.97
C ALA A 975 -13.06 15.60 5.57
N PHE A 976 -13.88 15.87 4.55
CA PHE A 976 -13.51 15.59 3.16
C PHE A 976 -12.25 16.32 2.72
N ARG A 977 -12.12 17.63 3.00
CA ARG A 977 -10.91 18.40 2.68
C ARG A 977 -9.66 17.83 3.34
N SER A 978 -9.72 17.59 4.66
CA SER A 978 -8.60 17.05 5.42
C SER A 978 -8.17 15.67 4.90
N LEU A 979 -9.12 14.79 4.58
CA LEU A 979 -8.83 13.49 4.00
C LEU A 979 -8.26 13.60 2.59
N LEU A 980 -8.78 14.52 1.77
CA LEU A 980 -8.31 14.79 0.42
C LEU A 980 -6.85 15.27 0.43
N ASP A 981 -6.51 16.21 1.30
CA ASP A 981 -5.14 16.69 1.48
C ASP A 981 -4.21 15.56 1.93
N THR A 982 -4.65 14.74 2.90
CA THR A 982 -3.88 13.58 3.40
C THR A 982 -3.57 12.58 2.29
N VAL A 983 -4.57 12.25 1.48
CA VAL A 983 -4.46 11.28 0.39
C VAL A 983 -3.58 11.81 -0.75
N LEU A 984 -3.71 13.09 -1.11
CA LEU A 984 -2.87 13.73 -2.12
C LEU A 984 -1.40 13.84 -1.69
N GLN A 985 -1.13 14.22 -0.44
CA GLN A 985 0.24 14.23 0.11
C GLN A 985 0.86 12.82 0.15
N SER A 986 0.05 11.81 0.48
CA SER A 986 0.51 10.41 0.50
C SER A 986 0.78 9.86 -0.91
N GLY A 987 0.05 10.34 -1.92
CA GLY A 987 0.30 10.03 -3.34
C GLY A 987 1.67 10.52 -3.80
N ASN A 988 2.02 11.78 -3.50
CA ASN A 988 3.32 12.37 -3.86
C ASN A 988 4.50 11.72 -3.11
N ARG A 989 4.30 11.25 -1.87
CA ARG A 989 5.34 10.52 -1.10
C ARG A 989 5.60 9.10 -1.61
N ALA A 990 4.72 8.54 -2.44
CA ALA A 990 4.96 7.23 -3.06
C ALA A 990 5.88 7.32 -4.29
N GLU A 991 6.11 8.52 -4.85
CA GLU A 991 7.10 8.77 -5.90
C GLU A 991 8.52 8.89 -5.33
N HIS A 992 8.64 9.37 -4.09
CA HIS A 992 9.88 9.44 -3.35
C HIS A 992 9.62 9.17 -1.86
N PRO A 993 10.08 8.03 -1.29
CA PRO A 993 9.98 7.77 0.15
C PRO A 993 11.01 8.63 0.90
N GLU A 994 10.82 9.95 0.84
CA GLU A 994 11.48 10.91 1.71
C GLU A 994 10.81 10.90 3.09
N ASP A 995 11.66 11.00 4.12
CA ASP A 995 11.27 11.02 5.52
C ASP A 995 10.20 12.08 5.81
N PRO A 996 9.25 11.82 6.73
CA PRO A 996 8.44 12.88 7.28
C PRO A 996 9.36 13.85 8.03
N LYS A 997 9.67 15.01 7.43
CA LYS A 997 10.08 16.17 8.24
C LYS A 997 8.89 16.57 9.13
N PRO A 998 9.14 16.87 10.42
CA PRO A 998 8.10 17.16 11.41
C PRO A 998 7.23 18.35 11.04
#